data_AF-A0A816WLH1-F1
#
_entry.id   AF-A0A816WLH1-F1
#
_cell.length_a   1.000
_cell.length_b   1.000
_cell.length_c   1.000
_cell.angle_alpha   90.00
_cell.angle_beta   90.00
_cell.angle_gamma   90.00
#
_symmetry.space_group_name_H-M   'P 1'
#
loop_
_entity.id
_entity.type
_entity.pdbx_description
1 polymer ?
#
loop_
_entity_poly.entity_id
_entity_poly.type
_entity_poly.pdbx_seq_one_letter_code
_entity_poly.pdbx_strand_id
1 'polypeptide(L)'
;MEEPFLPRDEELVPGKTTWQKGHLTVELKKLSLLAAPMAIVTIAEYLLPVISVIVAGHNGELQLSGVALATSFTNVSGFSILYGLVGALETLCGQAFGAKRYEIIGTYTYSAIASNIPICFLISILWIYIEKLLVSFGQDPDISRVAGSYAFWLIPGLFGQAVVIPLTRYLQTQALVLPLLYTAVATLLFHVPVCWTMVSVFGLGSNGAAMAISVSFWFYALILACYVRFSTSCEKTRGLISDDFVSCVKQFFHYGIPSAAMVCLEWWLFELLVLWSGLLPNPKLETSVLSICFTTAALHYVIPGGVAAAVSTRVSNNLGAGNPQVARLSVFSGLCLWLVESIFFTTLLFTCKNIIGYAFSNSKEVVDYVADLAPLLCLSFILDGFTAILNGVVRGSGWQHIGAWNNVVSYYLIGAPVGVYLAFYRHFNGKGLWSGVVVGSAVQAIVLSIIISSMNWKEQVFVKPSKSNAYFKRYQVKFRRRRDGKTDYRARIRLINQDKNKYNTPKYRFVVRFTNKDIVAQIVSASIAGDIVKASAYAHELPQYGLTVGLTNYAAAYCTGLLLARRVLKMLEMDEEYEGNLEATGEDFSVEPTESRRPFRALLDVGLIRTTTGNRVFGALKGALDGGLDIPHSDKRFAGFNKENKQLDAEIHRNYIYGGHVSNYMKMLNEDEPEKFQTHFSQYLKKGVDAESMEELYKKVHAAIRADPNPKKTEKPAPKTHKRYNLKKLTYEERKNKLIERVKALNGAAGGDDDDEDDEE
;
A
#
# COMPACT_ATOMS: atom_id res chain seq x y z
N MET A 1 23.16 1.92 -26.51
CA MET A 1 21.95 2.58 -25.97
C MET A 1 20.87 1.51 -25.94
N GLU A 2 20.74 0.76 -24.84
CA GLU A 2 19.77 -0.33 -24.75
C GLU A 2 18.42 0.26 -24.32
N GLU A 3 17.49 0.36 -25.26
CA GLU A 3 16.09 0.62 -24.92
C GLU A 3 15.62 -0.51 -23.98
N PRO A 4 14.99 -0.19 -22.83
CA PRO A 4 14.24 -1.21 -22.13
C PRO A 4 13.25 -1.81 -23.12
N PHE A 5 12.99 -3.12 -23.05
CA PHE A 5 11.88 -3.79 -23.75
C PHE A 5 10.54 -3.27 -23.21
N LEU A 6 10.31 -1.96 -23.33
CA LEU A 6 9.03 -1.33 -23.19
C LEU A 6 8.14 -2.01 -24.24
N PRO A 7 6.92 -2.42 -23.87
CA PRO A 7 5.92 -2.64 -24.88
C PRO A 7 5.79 -1.31 -25.62
N ARG A 8 6.31 -1.22 -26.86
CA ARG A 8 5.74 -0.28 -27.82
C ARG A 8 4.26 -0.56 -27.82
N ASP A 9 3.46 0.50 -27.83
CA ASP A 9 2.01 0.43 -27.91
C ASP A 9 1.61 -0.24 -29.24
N GLU A 10 1.82 -1.55 -29.36
CA GLU A 10 1.02 -2.38 -30.25
C GLU A 10 -0.34 -2.44 -29.56
N GLU A 11 -1.21 -1.51 -29.95
CA GLU A 11 -2.65 -1.68 -29.81
C GLU A 11 -2.98 -3.04 -30.43
N LEU A 12 -3.09 -4.06 -29.59
CA LEU A 12 -3.77 -5.29 -29.94
C LEU A 12 -5.22 -4.90 -30.21
N VAL A 13 -5.52 -4.70 -31.50
CA VAL A 13 -6.87 -4.60 -32.02
C VAL A 13 -7.69 -5.72 -31.36
N PRO A 14 -8.86 -5.43 -30.78
CA PRO A 14 -9.70 -6.45 -30.16
C PRO A 14 -10.26 -7.38 -31.24
N GLY A 15 -9.43 -8.35 -31.64
CA GLY A 15 -9.71 -9.35 -32.65
C GLY A 15 -10.44 -10.54 -32.03
N LYS A 16 -11.55 -10.91 -32.65
CA LYS A 16 -12.41 -12.06 -32.33
C LYS A 16 -11.59 -13.36 -32.16
N THR A 17 -11.73 -13.99 -30.99
CA THR A 17 -11.78 -15.45 -30.68
C THR A 17 -10.96 -16.51 -31.44
N THR A 18 -9.97 -16.18 -32.27
CA THR A 18 -9.08 -17.19 -32.88
C THR A 18 -7.61 -16.80 -32.75
N TRP A 19 -6.83 -17.73 -32.18
CA TRP A 19 -5.39 -17.60 -31.95
C TRP A 19 -4.65 -17.37 -33.27
N GLN A 20 -4.06 -16.18 -33.45
CA GLN A 20 -3.14 -15.94 -34.56
C GLN A 20 -1.75 -16.49 -34.19
N LYS A 21 -1.19 -17.38 -35.02
CA LYS A 21 0.12 -18.04 -34.83
C LYS A 21 1.27 -17.08 -34.49
N GLY A 22 1.19 -15.81 -34.89
CA GLY A 22 2.21 -14.79 -34.63
C GLY A 22 2.32 -14.34 -33.17
N HIS A 23 1.27 -14.45 -32.35
CA HIS A 23 1.33 -13.95 -30.96
C HIS A 23 2.21 -14.86 -30.08
N LEU A 24 2.12 -16.18 -30.27
CA LEU A 24 2.90 -17.14 -29.50
C LEU A 24 4.40 -17.00 -29.76
N THR A 25 4.80 -16.84 -31.03
CA THR A 25 6.21 -16.67 -31.40
C THR A 25 6.80 -15.38 -30.83
N VAL A 26 6.03 -14.29 -30.79
CA VAL A 26 6.45 -13.03 -30.16
C VAL A 26 6.66 -13.20 -28.66
N GLU A 27 5.72 -13.84 -27.95
CA GLU A 27 5.83 -14.03 -26.51
C GLU A 27 6.95 -15.02 -26.15
N LEU A 28 7.10 -16.10 -26.91
CA LEU A 28 8.19 -17.05 -26.75
C LEU A 28 9.55 -16.36 -26.93
N LYS A 29 9.71 -15.51 -27.96
CA LYS A 29 10.94 -14.73 -28.16
C LYS A 29 11.24 -13.83 -26.96
N LYS A 30 10.24 -13.09 -26.47
CA LYS A 30 10.40 -12.20 -25.30
C LYS A 30 10.78 -12.99 -24.04
N LEU A 31 10.15 -14.14 -23.82
CA LEU A 31 10.41 -14.98 -22.67
C LEU A 31 11.79 -15.63 -22.74
N SER A 32 12.22 -16.13 -23.91
CA SER A 32 13.55 -16.71 -24.11
C SER A 32 14.67 -15.68 -23.90
N LEU A 33 14.48 -14.42 -24.34
CA LEU A 33 15.42 -13.33 -24.12
C LEU A 33 15.60 -12.96 -22.64
N LEU A 34 14.62 -13.30 -21.79
CA LEU A 34 14.73 -13.19 -20.34
C LEU A 34 15.31 -14.46 -19.71
N ALA A 35 14.83 -15.63 -20.13
CA ALA A 35 15.15 -16.91 -19.52
C ALA A 35 16.63 -17.26 -19.65
N ALA A 36 17.24 -17.06 -20.83
CA ALA A 36 18.64 -17.43 -21.04
C ALA A 36 19.62 -16.63 -20.16
N PRO A 37 19.57 -15.28 -20.10
CA PRO A 37 20.38 -14.52 -19.15
C PRO A 37 20.10 -14.89 -17.69
N MET A 38 18.83 -15.09 -17.31
CA MET A 38 18.48 -15.45 -15.93
C MET A 38 18.97 -16.84 -15.52
N ALA A 39 19.01 -17.81 -16.44
CA ALA A 39 19.62 -19.11 -16.20
C ALA A 39 21.12 -18.96 -15.92
N ILE A 40 21.84 -18.15 -16.70
CA ILE A 40 23.28 -17.90 -16.49
C ILE A 40 23.51 -17.15 -15.17
N VAL A 41 22.67 -16.18 -14.81
CA VAL A 41 22.72 -15.51 -13.50
C VAL A 41 22.58 -16.54 -12.38
N THR A 42 21.61 -17.44 -12.47
CA THR A 42 21.36 -18.48 -11.46
C THR A 42 22.54 -19.46 -11.37
N ILE A 43 23.15 -19.82 -12.50
CA ILE A 43 24.37 -20.64 -12.54
C ILE A 43 25.51 -19.92 -11.83
N ALA A 44 25.74 -18.64 -12.14
CA ALA A 44 26.83 -17.87 -11.54
C ALA A 44 26.66 -17.75 -10.03
N GLU A 45 25.43 -17.47 -9.56
CA GLU A 45 25.08 -17.42 -8.13
C GLU A 45 25.29 -18.77 -7.44
N TYR A 46 24.90 -19.89 -8.07
CA TYR A 46 25.09 -21.23 -7.52
C TYR A 46 26.57 -21.66 -7.46
N LEU A 47 27.39 -21.23 -8.41
CA LEU A 47 28.82 -21.58 -8.44
C LEU A 47 29.65 -20.93 -7.32
N LEU A 48 29.24 -19.79 -6.78
CA LEU A 48 29.92 -19.13 -5.64
C LEU A 48 30.13 -20.07 -4.43
N PRO A 49 29.05 -20.61 -3.81
CA PRO A 49 29.22 -21.53 -2.68
C PRO A 49 29.91 -22.83 -3.08
N VAL A 50 29.68 -23.34 -4.29
CA VAL A 50 30.35 -24.56 -4.78
C VAL A 50 31.88 -24.38 -4.82
N ILE A 51 32.36 -23.28 -5.39
CA ILE A 51 33.81 -22.95 -5.44
C ILE A 51 34.36 -22.81 -4.03
N SER A 52 33.63 -22.14 -3.14
CA SER A 52 34.06 -21.96 -1.74
C SER A 52 34.20 -23.27 -0.98
N VAL A 53 33.26 -24.20 -1.16
CA VAL A 53 33.33 -25.55 -0.53
C VAL A 53 34.51 -26.34 -1.09
N ILE A 54 34.74 -26.32 -2.41
CA ILE A 54 35.87 -27.01 -3.06
C ILE A 54 37.20 -26.48 -2.49
N VAL A 55 37.40 -25.17 -2.48
CA VAL A 55 38.64 -24.55 -2.00
C VAL A 55 38.84 -24.79 -0.49
N ALA A 56 37.77 -24.73 0.31
CA ALA A 56 37.86 -25.02 1.75
C ALA A 56 38.12 -26.50 2.06
N GLY A 57 37.57 -27.41 1.25
CA GLY A 57 37.63 -28.85 1.44
C GLY A 57 39.03 -29.45 1.28
N HIS A 58 39.92 -28.78 0.55
CA HIS A 58 41.32 -29.22 0.40
C HIS A 58 42.14 -29.13 1.70
N ASN A 59 41.62 -28.51 2.76
CA ASN A 59 42.33 -28.34 4.03
C ASN A 59 42.17 -29.52 5.00
N GLY A 60 41.37 -30.53 4.66
CA GLY A 60 41.21 -31.75 5.47
C GLY A 60 39.74 -32.19 5.63
N GLU A 61 39.54 -33.45 6.01
CA GLU A 61 38.21 -34.05 6.19
C GLU A 61 37.37 -33.32 7.27
N LEU A 62 38.00 -32.92 8.38
CA LEU A 62 37.34 -32.17 9.46
C LEU A 62 36.79 -30.83 8.95
N GLN A 63 37.58 -30.11 8.14
CA GLN A 63 37.20 -28.83 7.56
C GLN A 63 36.07 -29.00 6.55
N LEU A 64 36.15 -30.02 5.69
CA LEU A 64 35.11 -30.32 4.72
C LEU A 64 33.76 -30.62 5.41
N SER A 65 33.75 -31.49 6.43
CA SER A 65 32.54 -31.84 7.17
C SER A 65 31.96 -30.64 7.93
N GLY A 66 32.80 -29.85 8.60
CA GLY A 66 32.36 -28.64 9.31
C GLY A 66 31.79 -27.56 8.38
N VAL A 67 32.42 -27.32 7.22
CA VAL A 67 31.94 -26.36 6.21
C VAL A 67 30.64 -26.81 5.56
N ALA A 68 30.53 -28.10 5.21
CA ALA A 68 29.31 -28.65 4.65
C ALA A 68 28.13 -28.52 5.63
N LEU A 69 28.36 -28.85 6.90
CA LEU A 69 27.35 -28.73 7.95
C LEU A 69 26.93 -27.26 8.19
N ALA A 70 27.89 -26.33 8.20
CA ALA A 70 27.59 -24.90 8.28
C ALA A 70 26.79 -24.39 7.08
N THR A 71 27.16 -24.81 5.87
CA THR A 71 26.47 -24.43 4.63
C THR A 71 25.02 -24.93 4.65
N SER A 72 24.80 -26.18 5.02
CA SER A 72 23.45 -26.74 5.23
C SER A 72 22.65 -25.92 6.25
N PHE A 73 23.20 -25.70 7.44
CA PHE A 73 22.51 -24.98 8.51
C PHE A 73 22.18 -23.52 8.11
N THR A 74 23.12 -22.81 7.49
CA THR A 74 22.93 -21.43 7.04
C THR A 74 21.95 -21.31 5.87
N ASN A 75 21.92 -22.30 4.96
CA ASN A 75 20.92 -22.38 3.90
C ASN A 75 19.50 -22.55 4.47
N VAL A 76 19.32 -23.49 5.40
CA VAL A 76 18.04 -23.77 6.07
C VAL A 76 17.56 -22.56 6.85
N SER A 77 18.41 -21.99 7.70
CA SER A 77 18.00 -21.01 8.71
C SER A 77 18.06 -19.55 8.26
N GLY A 78 18.72 -19.25 7.14
CA GLY A 78 18.91 -17.86 6.70
C GLY A 78 18.74 -17.63 5.21
N PHE A 79 19.60 -18.23 4.37
CA PHE A 79 19.62 -17.89 2.93
C PHE A 79 18.31 -18.26 2.21
N SER A 80 17.70 -19.40 2.53
CA SER A 80 16.39 -19.78 1.97
C SER A 80 15.29 -18.76 2.30
N ILE A 81 15.29 -18.20 3.51
CA ILE A 81 14.33 -17.20 3.97
C ILE A 81 14.50 -15.91 3.15
N LEU A 82 15.73 -15.37 3.07
CA LEU A 82 15.98 -14.14 2.31
C LEU A 82 15.67 -14.30 0.82
N TYR A 83 16.09 -15.42 0.23
CA TYR A 83 15.82 -15.72 -1.18
C TYR A 83 14.32 -15.87 -1.45
N GLY A 84 13.58 -16.51 -0.57
CA GLY A 84 12.15 -16.69 -0.76
C GLY A 84 11.31 -15.43 -0.49
N LEU A 85 11.70 -14.58 0.46
CA LEU A 85 10.98 -13.33 0.78
C LEU A 85 10.85 -12.39 -0.43
N VAL A 86 11.88 -12.31 -1.28
CA VAL A 86 11.87 -11.42 -2.45
C VAL A 86 10.95 -11.88 -3.57
N GLY A 87 10.37 -13.09 -3.51
CA GLY A 87 9.30 -13.46 -4.45
C GLY A 87 8.07 -12.57 -4.31
N ALA A 88 7.95 -11.80 -3.22
CA ALA A 88 7.03 -10.66 -3.13
C ALA A 88 7.30 -9.58 -4.19
N LEU A 89 8.58 -9.27 -4.45
CA LEU A 89 8.97 -8.25 -5.42
C LEU A 89 8.70 -8.70 -6.85
N GLU A 90 8.72 -10.00 -7.15
CA GLU A 90 8.28 -10.50 -8.47
C GLU A 90 6.82 -10.13 -8.75
N THR A 91 5.93 -10.26 -7.76
CA THR A 91 4.54 -9.79 -7.87
C THR A 91 4.46 -8.26 -7.88
N LEU A 92 5.00 -7.62 -6.85
CA LEU A 92 4.77 -6.20 -6.57
C LEU A 92 5.43 -5.32 -7.62
N CYS A 93 6.72 -5.53 -7.88
CA CYS A 93 7.46 -4.74 -8.87
C CYS A 93 7.06 -5.11 -10.30
N GLY A 94 6.83 -6.39 -10.60
CA GLY A 94 6.39 -6.82 -11.92
C GLY A 94 5.01 -6.25 -12.30
N GLN A 95 4.02 -6.40 -11.42
CA GLN A 95 2.70 -5.82 -11.68
C GLN A 95 2.73 -4.28 -11.69
N ALA A 96 3.59 -3.64 -10.88
CA ALA A 96 3.79 -2.19 -10.93
C ALA A 96 4.42 -1.73 -12.26
N PHE A 97 5.41 -2.47 -12.77
CA PHE A 97 6.05 -2.20 -14.05
C PHE A 97 5.04 -2.32 -15.20
N GLY A 98 4.27 -3.41 -15.23
CA GLY A 98 3.15 -3.59 -16.16
C GLY A 98 2.14 -2.45 -16.14
N ALA A 99 1.80 -1.97 -14.94
CA ALA A 99 0.87 -0.85 -14.74
C ALA A 99 1.50 0.54 -15.04
N LYS A 100 2.75 0.60 -15.51
CA LYS A 100 3.54 1.82 -15.74
C LYS A 100 3.67 2.71 -14.49
N ARG A 101 3.61 2.13 -13.28
CA ARG A 101 3.85 2.82 -12.00
C ARG A 101 5.32 2.68 -11.62
N TYR A 102 6.19 3.36 -12.33
CA TYR A 102 7.64 3.19 -12.17
C TYR A 102 8.17 3.65 -10.81
N GLU A 103 7.62 4.74 -10.27
CA GLU A 103 8.10 5.34 -9.01
C GLU A 103 7.93 4.43 -7.78
N ILE A 104 6.90 3.56 -7.77
CA ILE A 104 6.66 2.65 -6.64
C ILE A 104 7.62 1.45 -6.66
N ILE A 105 8.28 1.15 -7.78
CA ILE A 105 9.19 0.00 -7.91
C ILE A 105 10.39 0.19 -6.98
N GLY A 106 11.03 1.36 -7.01
CA GLY A 106 12.11 1.70 -6.07
C GLY A 106 11.63 1.67 -4.63
N THR A 107 10.43 2.18 -4.35
CA THR A 107 9.84 2.15 -3.01
C THR A 107 9.64 0.71 -2.49
N TYR A 108 9.14 -0.23 -3.31
CA TYR A 108 9.05 -1.64 -2.92
C TYR A 108 10.43 -2.26 -2.67
N THR A 109 11.39 -2.02 -3.55
CA THR A 109 12.75 -2.57 -3.41
C THR A 109 13.45 -2.06 -2.17
N TYR A 110 13.42 -0.75 -1.90
CA TYR A 110 14.02 -0.19 -0.69
C TYR A 110 13.28 -0.61 0.59
N SER A 111 11.96 -0.79 0.52
CA SER A 111 11.17 -1.36 1.61
C SER A 111 11.57 -2.81 1.90
N ALA A 112 11.84 -3.62 0.88
CA ALA A 112 12.32 -4.99 1.04
C ALA A 112 13.74 -5.03 1.63
N ILE A 113 14.66 -4.19 1.15
CA ILE A 113 16.00 -4.07 1.73
C ILE A 113 15.90 -3.71 3.22
N ALA A 114 15.14 -2.66 3.55
CA ALA A 114 14.94 -2.24 4.93
C ALA A 114 14.26 -3.33 5.79
N SER A 115 13.33 -4.11 5.22
CA SER A 115 12.67 -5.23 5.90
C SER A 115 13.61 -6.42 6.15
N ASN A 116 14.54 -6.66 5.23
CA ASN A 116 15.52 -7.75 5.34
C ASN A 116 16.57 -7.48 6.44
N ILE A 117 16.91 -6.22 6.74
CA ILE A 117 17.94 -5.88 7.73
C ILE A 117 17.61 -6.43 9.14
N PRO A 118 16.43 -6.16 9.74
CA PRO A 118 16.04 -6.77 11.01
C PRO A 118 16.04 -8.31 10.97
N ILE A 119 15.63 -8.91 9.86
CA ILE A 119 15.62 -10.36 9.68
C ILE A 119 17.05 -10.92 9.70
N CYS A 120 17.98 -10.23 9.04
CA CYS A 120 19.41 -10.59 9.07
C CYS A 120 19.98 -10.53 10.49
N PHE A 121 19.60 -9.54 11.31
CA PHE A 121 20.00 -9.50 12.71
C PHE A 121 19.50 -10.73 13.49
N LEU A 122 18.24 -11.13 13.32
CA LEU A 122 17.69 -12.31 13.98
C LEU A 122 18.40 -13.60 13.56
N ILE A 123 18.66 -13.77 12.25
CA ILE A 123 19.41 -14.91 11.72
C ILE A 123 20.86 -14.89 12.23
N SER A 124 21.50 -13.72 12.30
CA SER A 124 22.88 -13.59 12.79
C SER A 124 23.00 -14.01 14.25
N ILE A 125 22.02 -13.65 15.09
CA ILE A 125 21.96 -14.12 16.48
C ILE A 125 21.92 -15.64 16.51
N LEU A 126 21.08 -16.28 15.69
CA LEU A 126 21.03 -17.75 15.59
C LEU A 126 22.38 -18.32 15.15
N TRP A 127 23.03 -17.72 14.16
CA TRP A 127 24.30 -18.21 13.60
C TRP A 127 25.46 -18.17 14.60
N ILE A 128 25.47 -17.19 15.51
CA ILE A 128 26.46 -17.13 16.61
C ILE A 128 26.35 -18.35 17.54
N TYR A 129 25.16 -18.96 17.66
CA TYR A 129 24.93 -20.13 18.51
C TYR A 129 25.06 -21.48 17.79
N ILE A 130 25.42 -21.51 16.49
CA ILE A 130 25.47 -22.75 15.71
C ILE A 130 26.35 -23.82 16.35
N GLU A 131 27.56 -23.48 16.83
CA GLU A 131 28.43 -24.45 17.51
C GLU A 131 27.71 -25.15 18.67
N LYS A 132 27.11 -24.35 19.58
CA LYS A 132 26.40 -24.89 20.75
C LYS A 132 25.17 -25.70 20.37
N LEU A 133 24.44 -25.27 19.34
CA LEU A 133 23.26 -25.98 18.85
C LEU A 133 23.66 -27.34 18.26
N LEU A 134 24.69 -27.39 17.43
CA LEU A 134 25.18 -28.63 16.83
C LEU A 134 25.68 -29.62 17.90
N VAL A 135 26.45 -29.14 18.89
CA VAL A 135 26.84 -29.97 20.05
C VAL A 135 25.61 -30.48 20.81
N SER A 136 24.59 -29.64 21.00
CA SER A 136 23.34 -30.06 21.66
C SER A 136 22.54 -31.10 20.87
N PHE A 137 22.71 -31.12 19.53
CA PHE A 137 22.16 -32.15 18.65
C PHE A 137 23.05 -33.41 18.57
N GLY A 138 24.11 -33.48 19.39
CA GLY A 138 25.01 -34.63 19.48
C GLY A 138 26.07 -34.69 18.37
N GLN A 139 26.32 -33.59 17.66
CA GLN A 139 27.43 -33.52 16.70
C GLN A 139 28.78 -33.47 17.42
N ASP A 140 29.82 -33.91 16.73
CA ASP A 140 31.19 -33.85 17.22
C ASP A 140 31.58 -32.39 17.58
N PRO A 141 32.21 -32.14 18.75
CA PRO A 141 32.55 -30.79 19.19
C PRO A 141 33.49 -30.04 18.24
N ASP A 142 34.43 -30.72 17.58
CA ASP A 142 35.38 -30.07 16.68
C ASP A 142 34.75 -29.76 15.33
N ILE A 143 33.90 -30.66 14.79
CA ILE A 143 33.07 -30.37 13.60
C ILE A 143 32.15 -29.17 13.89
N SER A 144 31.51 -29.17 15.07
CA SER A 144 30.60 -28.11 15.50
C SER A 144 31.30 -26.76 15.63
N ARG A 145 32.54 -26.74 16.14
CA ARG A 145 33.36 -25.53 16.24
C ARG A 145 33.74 -24.97 14.87
N VAL A 146 34.17 -25.84 13.94
CA VAL A 146 34.44 -25.43 12.55
C VAL A 146 33.17 -24.86 11.92
N ALA A 147 32.03 -25.53 12.09
CA ALA A 147 30.77 -25.10 11.52
C ALA A 147 30.28 -23.76 12.09
N GLY A 148 30.35 -23.58 13.40
CA GLY A 148 29.98 -22.33 14.07
C GLY A 148 30.88 -21.17 13.65
N SER A 149 32.21 -21.39 13.58
CA SER A 149 33.15 -20.39 13.10
C SER A 149 32.87 -20.01 11.64
N TYR A 150 32.68 -21.00 10.75
CA TYR A 150 32.39 -20.74 9.34
C TYR A 150 31.10 -19.93 9.17
N ALA A 151 30.02 -20.31 9.87
CA ALA A 151 28.75 -19.60 9.83
C ALA A 151 28.84 -18.17 10.39
N PHE A 152 29.65 -17.94 11.42
CA PHE A 152 29.92 -16.59 11.92
C PHE A 152 30.54 -15.70 10.84
N TRP A 153 31.50 -16.21 10.06
CA TRP A 153 32.14 -15.47 8.96
C TRP A 153 31.26 -15.29 7.72
N LEU A 154 30.11 -15.99 7.63
CA LEU A 154 29.08 -15.77 6.61
C LEU A 154 28.12 -14.63 6.96
N ILE A 155 28.09 -14.15 8.21
CA ILE A 155 27.17 -13.09 8.66
C ILE A 155 27.26 -11.84 7.77
N PRO A 156 28.45 -11.28 7.42
CA PRO A 156 28.50 -10.12 6.54
C PRO A 156 27.90 -10.39 5.14
N GLY A 157 28.07 -11.61 4.62
CA GLY A 157 27.48 -12.06 3.36
C GLY A 157 25.96 -12.12 3.40
N LEU A 158 25.36 -12.46 4.55
CA LEU A 158 23.91 -12.40 4.78
C LEU A 158 23.37 -10.97 4.57
N PHE A 159 24.05 -9.96 5.15
CA PHE A 159 23.68 -8.55 4.94
C PHE A 159 23.94 -8.09 3.50
N GLY A 160 24.99 -8.61 2.85
CA GLY A 160 25.21 -8.39 1.42
C GLY A 160 24.03 -8.89 0.59
N GLN A 161 23.54 -10.11 0.86
CA GLN A 161 22.36 -10.67 0.18
C GLN A 161 21.07 -9.91 0.46
N ALA A 162 20.91 -9.34 1.66
CA ALA A 162 19.77 -8.48 1.99
C ALA A 162 19.62 -7.29 1.03
N VAL A 163 20.72 -6.86 0.40
CA VAL A 163 20.77 -5.82 -0.63
C VAL A 163 20.75 -6.41 -2.04
N VAL A 164 21.58 -7.41 -2.33
CA VAL A 164 21.70 -8.03 -3.66
C VAL A 164 20.35 -8.54 -4.14
N ILE A 165 19.67 -9.35 -3.34
CA ILE A 165 18.49 -10.08 -3.82
C ILE A 165 17.33 -9.13 -4.17
N PRO A 166 16.99 -8.09 -3.37
CA PRO A 166 16.01 -7.09 -3.79
C PRO A 166 16.41 -6.32 -5.06
N LEU A 167 17.70 -6.00 -5.23
CA LEU A 167 18.19 -5.33 -6.45
C LEU A 167 18.14 -6.26 -7.67
N THR A 168 18.35 -7.56 -7.51
CA THR A 168 18.18 -8.50 -8.62
C THR A 168 16.74 -8.55 -9.10
N ARG A 169 15.76 -8.63 -8.17
CA ARG A 169 14.34 -8.56 -8.53
C ARG A 169 13.94 -7.21 -9.13
N TYR A 170 14.53 -6.11 -8.66
CA TYR A 170 14.32 -4.78 -9.21
C TYR A 170 14.66 -4.72 -10.70
N LEU A 171 15.83 -5.21 -11.11
CA LEU A 171 16.24 -5.20 -12.52
C LEU A 171 15.46 -6.26 -13.32
N GLN A 172 15.27 -7.45 -12.77
CA GLN A 172 14.57 -8.56 -13.43
C GLN A 172 13.15 -8.17 -13.83
N THR A 173 12.37 -7.60 -12.91
CA THR A 173 10.95 -7.24 -13.15
C THR A 173 10.77 -6.20 -14.26
N GLN A 174 11.80 -5.40 -14.52
CA GLN A 174 11.88 -4.41 -15.60
C GLN A 174 12.45 -4.96 -16.91
N ALA A 175 12.74 -6.27 -16.99
CA ALA A 175 13.43 -6.91 -18.11
C ALA A 175 14.88 -6.43 -18.34
N LEU A 176 15.53 -5.83 -17.33
CA LEU A 176 16.94 -5.41 -17.37
C LEU A 176 17.86 -6.58 -16.98
N VAL A 177 17.84 -7.65 -17.79
CA VAL A 177 18.55 -8.91 -17.47
C VAL A 177 20.02 -8.93 -17.90
N LEU A 178 20.44 -8.09 -18.85
CA LEU A 178 21.86 -8.00 -19.25
C LEU A 178 22.74 -7.38 -18.16
N PRO A 179 22.35 -6.29 -17.48
CA PRO A 179 23.09 -5.80 -16.31
C PRO A 179 23.20 -6.84 -15.20
N LEU A 180 22.13 -7.62 -14.97
CA LEU A 180 22.16 -8.73 -14.01
C LEU A 180 23.18 -9.78 -14.41
N LEU A 181 23.18 -10.20 -15.68
CA LEU A 181 24.14 -11.14 -16.23
C LEU A 181 25.58 -10.66 -16.04
N TYR A 182 25.88 -9.42 -16.46
CA TYR A 182 27.24 -8.88 -16.38
C TYR A 182 27.73 -8.76 -14.94
N THR A 183 26.87 -8.29 -14.04
CA THR A 183 27.23 -8.15 -12.63
C THR A 183 27.37 -9.50 -11.91
N ALA A 184 26.54 -10.50 -12.24
CA ALA A 184 26.66 -11.86 -11.72
C ALA A 184 27.97 -12.54 -12.17
N VAL A 185 28.27 -12.47 -13.47
CA VAL A 185 29.51 -13.05 -14.03
C VAL A 185 30.74 -12.31 -13.51
N ALA A 186 30.71 -10.97 -13.42
CA ALA A 186 31.79 -10.21 -12.81
C ALA A 186 32.02 -10.60 -11.34
N THR A 187 30.95 -10.85 -10.59
CA THR A 187 31.04 -11.31 -9.19
C THR A 187 31.67 -12.70 -9.11
N LEU A 188 31.30 -13.63 -10.00
CA LEU A 188 31.90 -14.96 -10.04
C LEU A 188 33.40 -14.89 -10.36
N LEU A 189 33.78 -14.11 -11.38
CA LEU A 189 35.18 -13.90 -11.76
C LEU A 189 35.99 -13.20 -10.68
N PHE A 190 35.35 -12.34 -9.88
CA PHE A 190 35.95 -11.71 -8.71
C PHE A 190 36.07 -12.71 -7.54
N HIS A 191 35.10 -13.59 -7.36
CA HIS A 191 35.08 -14.56 -6.25
C HIS A 191 36.23 -15.57 -6.32
N VAL A 192 36.51 -16.14 -7.49
CA VAL A 192 37.57 -17.15 -7.67
C VAL A 192 38.92 -16.70 -7.11
N PRO A 193 39.52 -15.57 -7.54
CA PRO A 193 40.80 -15.11 -7.01
C PRO A 193 40.70 -14.68 -5.54
N VAL A 194 39.60 -14.04 -5.11
CA VAL A 194 39.43 -13.64 -3.70
C VAL A 194 39.38 -14.86 -2.79
N CYS A 195 38.65 -15.90 -3.17
CA CYS A 195 38.59 -17.16 -2.44
C CYS A 195 39.97 -17.83 -2.36
N TRP A 196 40.69 -17.88 -3.49
CA TRP A 196 42.05 -18.41 -3.51
C TRP A 196 43.01 -17.61 -2.62
N THR A 197 42.99 -16.28 -2.68
CA THR A 197 43.85 -15.42 -1.86
C THR A 197 43.53 -15.56 -0.37
N MET A 198 42.25 -15.53 0.01
CA MET A 198 41.84 -15.64 1.42
C MET A 198 42.22 -17.00 2.03
N VAL A 199 42.04 -18.09 1.27
CA VAL A 199 42.34 -19.44 1.77
C VAL A 199 43.84 -19.74 1.69
N SER A 200 44.47 -19.56 0.52
CA SER A 200 45.82 -20.04 0.24
C SER A 200 46.92 -19.03 0.56
N VAL A 201 46.70 -17.73 0.36
CA VAL A 201 47.73 -16.69 0.54
C VAL A 201 47.71 -16.12 1.95
N PHE A 202 46.53 -15.75 2.46
CA PHE A 202 46.38 -15.24 3.83
C PHE A 202 46.31 -16.36 4.88
N GLY A 203 46.17 -17.62 4.45
CA GLY A 203 46.17 -18.77 5.36
C GLY A 203 44.96 -18.82 6.30
N LEU A 204 43.82 -18.23 5.92
CA LEU A 204 42.61 -18.16 6.77
C LEU A 204 41.80 -19.46 6.80
N GLY A 205 42.26 -20.51 6.10
CA GLY A 205 41.63 -21.83 6.08
C GLY A 205 40.17 -21.79 5.60
N SER A 206 39.30 -22.61 6.18
CA SER A 206 37.87 -22.68 5.82
C SER A 206 37.13 -21.35 6.06
N ASN A 207 37.47 -20.61 7.12
CA ASN A 207 36.91 -19.28 7.38
C ASN A 207 37.24 -18.29 6.27
N GLY A 208 38.41 -18.43 5.62
CA GLY A 208 38.79 -17.65 4.45
C GLY A 208 37.80 -17.80 3.29
N ALA A 209 37.24 -18.99 3.08
CA ALA A 209 36.22 -19.23 2.06
C ALA A 209 34.88 -18.55 2.43
N ALA A 210 34.45 -18.61 3.69
CA ALA A 210 33.26 -17.87 4.16
C ALA A 210 33.43 -16.35 4.02
N MET A 211 34.61 -15.83 4.38
CA MET A 211 34.94 -14.41 4.19
C MET A 211 34.95 -14.01 2.71
N ALA A 212 35.45 -14.88 1.83
CA ALA A 212 35.43 -14.64 0.39
C ALA A 212 33.99 -14.54 -0.14
N ILE A 213 33.08 -15.42 0.29
CA ILE A 213 31.64 -15.31 -0.03
C ILE A 213 31.10 -13.94 0.41
N SER A 214 31.38 -13.56 1.66
CA SER A 214 30.94 -12.29 2.23
C SER A 214 31.44 -11.08 1.43
N VAL A 215 32.72 -11.05 1.07
CA VAL A 215 33.33 -9.99 0.27
C VAL A 215 32.73 -9.97 -1.15
N SER A 216 32.51 -11.13 -1.77
CA SER A 216 31.90 -11.23 -3.09
C SER A 216 30.45 -10.73 -3.11
N PHE A 217 29.64 -11.02 -2.09
CA PHE A 217 28.28 -10.47 -2.03
C PHE A 217 28.23 -8.96 -1.82
N TRP A 218 29.17 -8.39 -1.05
CA TRP A 218 29.28 -6.93 -0.94
C TRP A 218 29.78 -6.28 -2.23
N PHE A 219 30.74 -6.89 -2.92
CA PHE A 219 31.14 -6.47 -4.26
C PHE A 219 29.92 -6.49 -5.20
N TYR A 220 29.14 -7.57 -5.18
CA TYR A 220 27.93 -7.70 -6.00
C TYR A 220 26.89 -6.61 -5.65
N ALA A 221 26.66 -6.37 -4.37
CA ALA A 221 25.76 -5.32 -3.88
C ALA A 221 26.19 -3.94 -4.40
N LEU A 222 27.50 -3.64 -4.33
CA LEU A 222 28.05 -2.35 -4.76
C LEU A 222 27.89 -2.14 -6.27
N ILE A 223 28.25 -3.12 -7.10
CA ILE A 223 28.14 -2.96 -8.56
C ILE A 223 26.68 -2.88 -9.03
N LEU A 224 25.75 -3.62 -8.39
CA LEU A 224 24.31 -3.49 -8.64
C LEU A 224 23.79 -2.12 -8.21
N ALA A 225 24.14 -1.67 -7.01
CA ALA A 225 23.73 -0.37 -6.49
C ALA A 225 24.26 0.78 -7.37
N CYS A 226 25.52 0.70 -7.82
CA CYS A 226 26.10 1.64 -8.78
C CYS A 226 25.32 1.65 -10.09
N TYR A 227 25.00 0.48 -10.66
CA TYR A 227 24.19 0.42 -11.89
C TYR A 227 22.82 1.08 -11.69
N VAL A 228 22.09 0.74 -10.63
CA VAL A 228 20.77 1.33 -10.32
C VAL A 228 20.87 2.84 -10.06
N ARG A 229 21.95 3.28 -9.42
CA ARG A 229 22.15 4.69 -9.06
C ARG A 229 22.55 5.57 -10.23
N PHE A 230 23.32 5.07 -11.19
CA PHE A 230 23.93 5.89 -12.25
C PHE A 230 23.38 5.60 -13.66
N SER A 231 22.80 4.44 -13.91
CA SER A 231 22.24 4.10 -15.23
C SER A 231 20.98 4.93 -15.56
N THR A 232 20.89 5.41 -16.80
CA THR A 232 19.70 6.07 -17.34
C THR A 232 18.51 5.10 -17.45
N SER A 233 18.76 3.79 -17.63
CA SER A 233 17.71 2.76 -17.68
C SER A 233 16.90 2.66 -16.39
N CYS A 234 17.48 3.06 -15.24
CA CYS A 234 16.85 3.01 -13.92
C CYS A 234 16.30 4.37 -13.46
N GLU A 235 16.39 5.42 -14.28
CA GLU A 235 16.09 6.79 -13.86
C GLU A 235 14.65 6.97 -13.36
N LYS A 236 13.68 6.35 -14.05
CA LYS A 236 12.25 6.42 -13.71
C LYS A 236 11.85 5.54 -12.52
N THR A 237 12.67 4.56 -12.17
CA THR A 237 12.33 3.50 -11.20
C THR A 237 13.09 3.61 -9.88
N ARG A 238 14.21 4.35 -9.82
CA ARG A 238 15.11 4.42 -8.66
C ARG A 238 14.64 5.28 -7.48
N GLY A 239 13.47 5.93 -7.59
CA GLY A 239 12.95 6.86 -6.57
C GLY A 239 12.35 6.18 -5.33
N LEU A 240 12.28 6.92 -4.22
CA LEU A 240 11.60 6.52 -2.98
C LEU A 240 10.46 7.50 -2.68
N ILE A 241 9.24 6.97 -2.50
CA ILE A 241 8.08 7.73 -2.03
C ILE A 241 7.92 7.47 -0.53
N SER A 242 8.30 8.45 0.29
CA SER A 242 8.34 8.29 1.76
C SER A 242 6.97 7.89 2.35
N ASP A 243 5.88 8.45 1.84
CA ASP A 243 4.52 8.20 2.36
C ASP A 243 4.04 6.77 2.12
N ASP A 244 4.55 6.10 1.08
CA ASP A 244 4.15 4.74 0.70
C ASP A 244 5.01 3.66 1.39
N PHE A 245 6.14 4.02 2.00
CA PHE A 245 7.11 3.06 2.56
C PHE A 245 6.49 2.05 3.53
N VAL A 246 5.72 2.51 4.52
CA VAL A 246 5.08 1.61 5.52
C VAL A 246 4.07 0.67 4.86
N SER A 247 3.34 1.15 3.84
CA SER A 247 2.41 0.33 3.07
C SER A 247 3.15 -0.72 2.24
N CYS A 248 4.27 -0.34 1.62
CA CYS A 248 5.14 -1.24 0.86
C CYS A 248 5.77 -2.32 1.75
N VAL A 249 6.22 -2.00 2.97
CA VAL A 249 6.69 -3.00 3.95
C VAL A 249 5.59 -4.01 4.29
N LYS A 250 4.36 -3.53 4.55
CA LYS A 250 3.23 -4.42 4.83
C LYS A 250 2.93 -5.36 3.65
N GLN A 251 2.95 -4.84 2.43
CA GLN A 251 2.73 -5.64 1.21
C GLN A 251 3.88 -6.63 0.96
N PHE A 252 5.13 -6.22 1.22
CA PHE A 252 6.29 -7.08 1.13
C PHE A 252 6.14 -8.32 2.02
N PHE A 253 5.78 -8.16 3.29
CA PHE A 253 5.55 -9.31 4.17
C PHE A 253 4.32 -10.13 3.78
N HIS A 254 3.26 -9.50 3.28
CA HIS A 254 2.03 -10.21 2.87
C HIS A 254 2.29 -11.25 1.77
N TYR A 255 3.07 -10.89 0.74
CA TYR A 255 3.46 -11.82 -0.33
C TYR A 255 4.76 -12.57 -0.02
N GLY A 256 5.62 -11.98 0.80
CA GLY A 256 6.96 -12.47 1.10
C GLY A 256 6.94 -13.66 2.04
N ILE A 257 6.12 -13.65 3.09
CA ILE A 257 6.05 -14.78 4.04
C ILE A 257 5.63 -16.07 3.32
N PRO A 258 4.55 -16.08 2.51
CA PRO A 258 4.21 -17.27 1.74
C PRO A 258 5.27 -17.67 0.72
N SER A 259 5.90 -16.70 0.05
CA SER A 259 6.97 -16.97 -0.91
C SER A 259 8.22 -17.56 -0.24
N ALA A 260 8.56 -17.09 0.95
CA ALA A 260 9.60 -17.66 1.81
C ALA A 260 9.25 -19.09 2.20
N ALA A 261 8.02 -19.34 2.65
CA ALA A 261 7.57 -20.68 2.98
C ALA A 261 7.67 -21.65 1.78
N MET A 262 7.33 -21.22 0.57
CA MET A 262 7.51 -22.07 -0.64
C MET A 262 8.95 -22.54 -0.80
N VAL A 263 9.92 -21.61 -0.76
CA VAL A 263 11.35 -21.93 -0.92
C VAL A 263 11.90 -22.74 0.26
N CYS A 264 11.62 -22.29 1.49
CA CYS A 264 12.09 -22.95 2.71
C CYS A 264 11.59 -24.39 2.80
N LEU A 265 10.30 -24.64 2.54
CA LEU A 265 9.74 -25.99 2.62
C LEU A 265 10.38 -26.96 1.61
N GLU A 266 10.77 -26.50 0.43
CA GLU A 266 11.51 -27.31 -0.54
C GLU A 266 12.95 -27.57 -0.04
N TRP A 267 13.67 -26.52 0.36
CA TRP A 267 15.06 -26.66 0.79
C TRP A 267 15.21 -27.49 2.07
N TRP A 268 14.31 -27.30 3.04
CA TRP A 268 14.32 -28.05 4.29
C TRP A 268 14.02 -29.53 4.07
N LEU A 269 13.19 -29.87 3.08
CA LEU A 269 12.93 -31.27 2.74
C LEU A 269 14.20 -31.96 2.26
N PHE A 270 15.00 -31.30 1.42
CA PHE A 270 16.26 -31.86 0.93
C PHE A 270 17.24 -32.15 2.07
N GLU A 271 17.30 -31.28 3.08
CA GLU A 271 18.15 -31.48 4.25
C GLU A 271 17.63 -32.63 5.14
N LEU A 272 16.31 -32.76 5.28
CA LEU A 272 15.69 -33.91 5.97
C LEU A 272 15.97 -35.24 5.25
N LEU A 273 15.95 -35.26 3.92
CA LEU A 273 16.29 -36.44 3.11
C LEU A 273 17.73 -36.88 3.32
N VAL A 274 18.68 -35.94 3.33
CA VAL A 274 20.09 -36.23 3.63
C VAL A 274 20.22 -36.77 5.05
N LEU A 275 19.53 -36.18 6.04
CA LEU A 275 19.53 -36.69 7.42
C LEU A 275 18.99 -38.12 7.51
N TRP A 276 17.84 -38.41 6.90
CA TRP A 276 17.27 -39.76 6.89
C TRP A 276 18.15 -40.78 6.18
N SER A 277 18.91 -40.37 5.15
CA SER A 277 19.87 -41.27 4.50
C SER A 277 20.94 -41.78 5.46
N GLY A 278 21.35 -40.97 6.44
CA GLY A 278 22.31 -41.35 7.46
C GLY A 278 21.79 -42.35 8.49
N LEU A 279 20.47 -42.60 8.50
CA LEU A 279 19.82 -43.60 9.36
C LEU A 279 19.58 -44.93 8.64
N LEU A 280 19.86 -45.01 7.33
CA LEU A 280 19.68 -46.22 6.54
C LEU A 280 20.82 -47.23 6.75
N PRO A 281 20.60 -48.52 6.41
CA PRO A 281 21.68 -49.49 6.33
C PRO A 281 22.75 -49.01 5.33
N ASN A 282 24.03 -49.16 5.68
CA ASN A 282 25.17 -48.62 4.93
C ASN A 282 25.07 -47.09 4.68
N PRO A 283 25.04 -46.27 5.75
CA PRO A 283 24.74 -44.84 5.63
C PRO A 283 25.78 -44.09 4.79
N LYS A 284 27.05 -44.53 4.78
CA LYS A 284 28.09 -43.93 3.93
C LYS A 284 27.73 -44.04 2.44
N LEU A 285 27.25 -45.19 1.99
CA LEU A 285 26.83 -45.41 0.61
C LEU A 285 25.58 -44.60 0.29
N GLU A 286 24.52 -44.76 1.09
CA GLU A 286 23.21 -44.14 0.84
C GLU A 286 23.30 -42.60 0.85
N THR A 287 24.01 -42.02 1.82
CA THR A 287 24.23 -40.57 1.89
C THR A 287 25.07 -40.06 0.72
N SER A 288 26.12 -40.79 0.30
CA SER A 288 26.94 -40.39 -0.85
C SER A 288 26.14 -40.39 -2.15
N VAL A 289 25.38 -41.45 -2.40
CA VAL A 289 24.54 -41.60 -3.60
C VAL A 289 23.45 -40.53 -3.64
N LEU A 290 22.76 -40.29 -2.51
CA LEU A 290 21.73 -39.25 -2.44
C LEU A 290 22.30 -37.83 -2.57
N SER A 291 23.50 -37.58 -2.05
CA SER A 291 24.19 -36.29 -2.24
C SER A 291 24.53 -36.04 -3.71
N ILE A 292 24.94 -37.08 -4.46
CA ILE A 292 25.17 -37.00 -5.91
C ILE A 292 23.85 -36.72 -6.64
N CYS A 293 22.78 -37.42 -6.28
CA CYS A 293 21.44 -37.19 -6.84
C CYS A 293 20.96 -35.76 -6.59
N PHE A 294 21.10 -35.25 -5.37
CA PHE A 294 20.77 -33.88 -5.00
C PHE A 294 21.60 -32.85 -5.77
N THR A 295 22.91 -33.03 -5.84
CA THR A 295 23.79 -32.12 -6.59
C THR A 295 23.41 -32.10 -8.07
N THR A 296 23.10 -33.26 -8.64
CA THR A 296 22.66 -33.40 -10.04
C THR A 296 21.31 -32.71 -10.28
N ALA A 297 20.35 -32.87 -9.36
CA ALA A 297 19.06 -32.19 -9.40
C ALA A 297 19.19 -30.66 -9.24
N ALA A 298 20.03 -30.19 -8.33
CA ALA A 298 20.30 -28.76 -8.13
C ALA A 298 20.96 -28.13 -9.38
N LEU A 299 21.93 -28.83 -10.00
CA LEU A 299 22.56 -28.41 -11.25
C LEU A 299 21.58 -28.33 -12.42
N HIS A 300 20.62 -29.24 -12.49
CA HIS A 300 19.53 -29.12 -13.45
C HIS A 300 18.66 -27.90 -13.12
N TYR A 301 18.22 -27.74 -11.87
CA TYR A 301 17.23 -26.77 -11.43
C TYR A 301 17.59 -25.30 -11.70
N VAL A 302 18.87 -24.95 -11.83
CA VAL A 302 19.30 -23.58 -12.18
C VAL A 302 18.72 -23.08 -13.52
N ILE A 303 18.48 -24.00 -14.47
CA ILE A 303 17.93 -23.69 -15.80
C ILE A 303 16.42 -23.42 -15.75
N PRO A 304 15.56 -24.35 -15.28
CA PRO A 304 14.14 -24.07 -15.11
C PRO A 304 13.89 -22.97 -14.07
N GLY A 305 14.80 -22.75 -13.11
CA GLY A 305 14.77 -21.57 -12.24
C GLY A 305 14.86 -20.25 -13.01
N GLY A 306 15.76 -20.17 -14.00
CA GLY A 306 15.85 -19.04 -14.93
C GLY A 306 14.60 -18.86 -15.80
N VAL A 307 14.03 -19.97 -16.29
CA VAL A 307 12.76 -19.94 -17.05
C VAL A 307 11.60 -19.49 -16.15
N ALA A 308 11.52 -19.97 -14.91
CA ALA A 308 10.51 -19.60 -13.94
C ALA A 308 10.58 -18.11 -13.58
N ALA A 309 11.78 -17.54 -13.43
CA ALA A 309 11.98 -16.11 -13.23
C ALA A 309 11.46 -15.28 -14.43
N ALA A 310 11.71 -15.74 -15.66
CA ALA A 310 11.18 -15.12 -16.87
C ALA A 310 9.66 -15.21 -16.96
N VAL A 311 9.07 -16.38 -16.68
CA VAL A 311 7.61 -16.59 -16.63
C VAL A 311 6.97 -15.67 -15.60
N SER A 312 7.51 -15.65 -14.37
CA SER A 312 7.02 -14.79 -13.29
C SER A 312 7.02 -13.31 -13.69
N THR A 313 8.11 -12.85 -14.33
CA THR A 313 8.25 -11.48 -14.84
C THR A 313 7.23 -11.17 -15.94
N ARG A 314 7.07 -12.05 -16.93
CA ARG A 314 6.13 -11.82 -18.04
C ARG A 314 4.68 -11.87 -17.56
N VAL A 315 4.32 -12.82 -16.70
CA VAL A 315 2.98 -12.94 -16.13
C VAL A 315 2.64 -11.72 -15.29
N SER A 316 3.50 -11.33 -14.34
CA SER A 316 3.27 -10.14 -13.50
C SER A 316 3.16 -8.85 -14.32
N ASN A 317 4.05 -8.65 -15.30
CA ASN A 317 4.01 -7.47 -16.19
C ASN A 317 2.71 -7.43 -17.01
N ASN A 318 2.27 -8.55 -17.58
CA ASN A 318 1.05 -8.60 -18.38
C ASN A 318 -0.23 -8.46 -17.51
N LEU A 319 -0.24 -9.03 -16.31
CA LEU A 319 -1.33 -8.83 -15.34
C LEU A 319 -1.39 -7.37 -14.87
N GLY A 320 -0.25 -6.74 -14.61
CA GLY A 320 -0.12 -5.32 -14.29
C GLY A 320 -0.61 -4.40 -15.40
N ALA A 321 -0.34 -4.77 -16.65
CA ALA A 321 -0.76 -4.03 -17.85
C ALA A 321 -2.26 -4.20 -18.17
N GLY A 322 -2.96 -5.14 -17.53
CA GLY A 322 -4.35 -5.44 -17.83
C GLY A 322 -4.57 -6.36 -19.01
N ASN A 323 -3.57 -7.16 -19.38
CA ASN A 323 -3.56 -8.05 -20.54
C ASN A 323 -3.58 -9.54 -20.12
N PRO A 324 -4.71 -10.07 -19.62
CA PRO A 324 -4.78 -11.44 -19.11
C PRO A 324 -4.57 -12.51 -20.19
N GLN A 325 -4.87 -12.20 -21.45
CA GLN A 325 -4.64 -13.14 -22.56
C GLN A 325 -3.15 -13.31 -22.86
N VAL A 326 -2.38 -12.23 -22.80
CA VAL A 326 -0.92 -12.30 -22.98
C VAL A 326 -0.28 -12.97 -21.78
N ALA A 327 -0.80 -12.75 -20.56
CA ALA A 327 -0.32 -13.46 -19.37
C ALA A 327 -0.49 -14.99 -19.50
N ARG A 328 -1.64 -15.47 -20.01
CA ARG A 328 -1.86 -16.89 -20.35
C ARG A 328 -0.85 -17.39 -21.38
N LEU A 329 -0.57 -16.58 -22.39
CA LEU A 329 0.39 -16.90 -23.43
C LEU A 329 1.82 -17.01 -22.87
N SER A 330 2.19 -16.15 -21.92
CA SER A 330 3.47 -16.23 -21.20
C SER A 330 3.63 -17.56 -20.46
N VAL A 331 2.55 -18.08 -19.85
CA VAL A 331 2.56 -19.41 -19.23
C VAL A 331 2.82 -20.49 -20.27
N PHE A 332 2.08 -20.46 -21.38
CA PHE A 332 2.24 -21.46 -22.44
C PHE A 332 3.64 -21.42 -23.07
N SER A 333 4.20 -20.23 -23.31
CA SER A 333 5.58 -20.06 -23.78
C SER A 333 6.61 -20.63 -22.79
N GLY A 334 6.39 -20.43 -21.48
CA GLY A 334 7.21 -21.06 -20.45
C GLY A 334 7.15 -22.58 -20.54
N LEU A 335 5.96 -23.15 -20.63
CA LEU A 335 5.77 -24.60 -20.77
C LEU A 335 6.44 -25.16 -22.03
N CYS A 336 6.47 -24.42 -23.14
CA CYS A 336 7.25 -24.82 -24.32
C CYS A 336 8.76 -24.90 -24.02
N LEU A 337 9.32 -23.93 -23.29
CA LEU A 337 10.73 -23.96 -22.90
C LEU A 337 11.04 -25.11 -21.94
N TRP A 338 10.16 -25.36 -20.96
CA TRP A 338 10.26 -26.53 -20.08
C TRP A 338 10.27 -27.84 -20.87
N LEU A 339 9.37 -28.01 -21.83
CA LEU A 339 9.32 -29.24 -22.61
C LEU A 339 10.65 -29.48 -23.35
N VAL A 340 11.22 -28.44 -23.95
CA VAL A 340 12.50 -28.54 -24.67
C VAL A 340 13.66 -28.85 -23.73
N GLU A 341 13.79 -28.11 -22.62
CA GLU A 341 14.91 -28.29 -21.69
C GLU A 341 14.82 -29.63 -20.94
N SER A 342 13.62 -30.02 -20.50
CA SER A 342 13.40 -31.30 -19.84
C SER A 342 13.69 -32.49 -20.76
N ILE A 343 13.27 -32.46 -22.04
CA ILE A 343 13.64 -33.50 -23.02
C ILE A 343 15.16 -33.57 -23.19
N PHE A 344 15.84 -32.42 -23.31
CA PHE A 344 17.27 -32.36 -23.48
C PHE A 344 18.03 -32.98 -22.27
N PHE A 345 17.76 -32.50 -21.05
CA PHE A 345 18.49 -32.94 -19.87
C PHE A 345 18.16 -34.36 -19.43
N THR A 346 16.91 -34.79 -19.59
CA THR A 346 16.56 -36.20 -19.32
C THR A 346 17.21 -37.16 -20.30
N THR A 347 17.23 -36.82 -21.59
CA THR A 347 17.92 -37.64 -22.61
C THR A 347 19.41 -37.68 -22.31
N LEU A 348 20.03 -36.53 -22.03
CA LEU A 348 21.44 -36.43 -21.69
C LEU A 348 21.80 -37.29 -20.46
N LEU A 349 21.05 -37.15 -19.37
CA LEU A 349 21.27 -37.93 -18.14
C LEU A 349 21.09 -39.42 -18.39
N PHE A 350 20.02 -39.81 -19.11
CA PHE A 350 19.73 -41.22 -19.38
C PHE A 350 20.79 -41.88 -20.27
N THR A 351 21.29 -41.17 -21.29
CA THR A 351 22.38 -41.65 -22.15
C THR A 351 23.69 -41.79 -21.38
N CYS A 352 23.98 -40.84 -20.47
CA CYS A 352 25.22 -40.83 -19.69
C CYS A 352 25.11 -41.56 -18.34
N LYS A 353 23.99 -42.23 -18.03
CA LYS A 353 23.69 -42.74 -16.68
C LYS A 353 24.75 -43.68 -16.09
N ASN A 354 25.41 -44.48 -16.94
CA ASN A 354 26.44 -45.44 -16.51
C ASN A 354 27.83 -44.79 -16.36
N ILE A 355 27.97 -43.52 -16.74
CA ILE A 355 29.25 -42.79 -16.77
C ILE A 355 29.23 -41.63 -15.76
N ILE A 356 28.08 -40.96 -15.60
CA ILE A 356 27.98 -39.73 -14.79
C ILE A 356 28.39 -39.92 -13.33
N GLY A 357 28.19 -41.11 -12.75
CA GLY A 357 28.63 -41.40 -11.39
C GLY A 357 30.14 -41.26 -11.18
N TYR A 358 30.94 -41.53 -12.23
CA TYR A 358 32.41 -41.41 -12.16
C TYR A 358 32.89 -39.96 -12.05
N ALA A 359 32.05 -38.97 -12.38
CA ALA A 359 32.38 -37.57 -12.14
C ALA A 359 32.42 -37.22 -10.64
N PHE A 360 31.81 -38.05 -9.79
CA PHE A 360 31.68 -37.81 -8.35
C PHE A 360 32.42 -38.85 -7.49
N SER A 361 32.53 -40.10 -7.93
CA SER A 361 33.14 -41.17 -7.14
C SER A 361 33.84 -42.21 -8.00
N ASN A 362 34.97 -42.72 -7.50
CA ASN A 362 35.68 -43.85 -8.09
C ASN A 362 35.14 -45.21 -7.64
N SER A 363 34.21 -45.25 -6.67
CA SER A 363 33.61 -46.51 -6.18
C SER A 363 32.57 -47.02 -7.17
N LYS A 364 32.81 -48.22 -7.72
CA LYS A 364 31.89 -48.87 -8.67
C LYS A 364 30.48 -49.05 -8.09
N GLU A 365 30.37 -49.35 -6.80
CA GLU A 365 29.09 -49.51 -6.09
C GLU A 365 28.27 -48.21 -6.09
N VAL A 366 28.92 -47.06 -5.83
CA VAL A 366 28.27 -45.73 -5.89
C VAL A 366 27.81 -45.43 -7.31
N VAL A 367 28.67 -45.67 -8.30
CA VAL A 367 28.38 -45.38 -9.71
C VAL A 367 27.20 -46.21 -10.21
N ASP A 368 27.17 -47.50 -9.90
CA ASP A 368 26.08 -48.39 -10.33
C ASP A 368 24.76 -48.04 -9.66
N TYR A 369 24.80 -47.62 -8.39
CA TYR A 369 23.58 -47.20 -7.69
C TYR A 369 23.05 -45.86 -8.23
N VAL A 370 23.91 -44.88 -8.53
CA VAL A 370 23.49 -43.64 -9.23
C VAL A 370 22.90 -43.98 -10.61
N ALA A 371 23.48 -44.94 -11.34
CA ALA A 371 22.95 -45.37 -12.63
C ALA A 371 21.56 -46.03 -12.52
N ASP A 372 21.28 -46.78 -11.44
CA ASP A 372 19.96 -47.34 -11.14
C ASP A 372 18.93 -46.27 -10.72
N LEU A 373 19.38 -45.19 -10.07
CA LEU A 373 18.54 -44.05 -9.71
C LEU A 373 18.29 -43.07 -10.85
N ALA A 374 19.12 -43.09 -11.90
CA ALA A 374 19.00 -42.17 -13.03
C ALA A 374 17.60 -42.06 -13.65
N PRO A 375 16.80 -43.14 -13.81
CA PRO A 375 15.42 -43.01 -14.29
C PRO A 375 14.51 -42.20 -13.35
N LEU A 376 14.68 -42.32 -12.03
CA LEU A 376 13.94 -41.52 -11.05
C LEU A 376 14.40 -40.05 -11.08
N LEU A 377 15.70 -39.81 -11.23
CA LEU A 377 16.24 -38.47 -11.44
C LEU A 377 15.72 -37.81 -12.73
N CYS A 378 15.61 -38.56 -13.83
CA CYS A 378 15.00 -38.04 -15.06
C CYS A 378 13.54 -37.63 -14.82
N LEU A 379 12.79 -38.39 -14.02
CA LEU A 379 11.42 -38.02 -13.66
C LEU A 379 11.39 -36.77 -12.76
N SER A 380 12.33 -36.64 -11.82
CA SER A 380 12.53 -35.42 -11.04
C SER A 380 12.81 -34.22 -11.95
N PHE A 381 13.68 -34.33 -12.96
CA PHE A 381 13.98 -33.22 -13.88
C PHE A 381 12.72 -32.69 -14.56
N ILE A 382 11.86 -33.60 -15.08
CA ILE A 382 10.61 -33.22 -15.73
C ILE A 382 9.67 -32.52 -14.74
N LEU A 383 9.49 -33.10 -13.54
CA LEU A 383 8.54 -32.60 -12.54
C LEU A 383 9.01 -31.29 -11.91
N ASP A 384 10.29 -31.18 -11.58
CA ASP A 384 10.91 -30.00 -10.98
C ASP A 384 10.93 -28.85 -11.99
N GLY A 385 11.24 -29.12 -13.26
CA GLY A 385 11.16 -28.13 -14.33
C GLY A 385 9.74 -27.60 -14.51
N PHE A 386 8.76 -28.50 -14.50
CA PHE A 386 7.34 -28.13 -14.63
C PHE A 386 6.84 -27.31 -13.44
N THR A 387 7.09 -27.79 -12.22
CA THR A 387 6.67 -27.12 -10.98
C THR A 387 7.41 -25.79 -10.79
N ALA A 388 8.68 -25.66 -11.19
CA ALA A 388 9.40 -24.39 -11.18
C ALA A 388 8.65 -23.33 -12.00
N ILE A 389 8.21 -23.67 -13.21
CA ILE A 389 7.45 -22.76 -14.06
C ILE A 389 6.11 -22.40 -13.43
N LEU A 390 5.35 -23.39 -12.96
CA LEU A 390 4.06 -23.14 -12.34
C LEU A 390 4.19 -22.28 -11.06
N ASN A 391 5.22 -22.51 -10.26
CA ASN A 391 5.56 -21.67 -9.12
C ASN A 391 5.96 -20.25 -9.56
N GLY A 392 6.62 -20.09 -10.71
CA GLY A 392 6.84 -18.81 -11.36
C GLY A 392 5.52 -18.10 -11.71
N VAL A 393 4.52 -18.82 -12.23
CA VAL A 393 3.17 -18.27 -12.49
C VAL A 393 2.50 -17.83 -11.18
N VAL A 394 2.58 -18.66 -10.14
CA VAL A 394 2.03 -18.37 -8.81
C VAL A 394 2.63 -17.09 -8.21
N ARG A 395 3.96 -16.93 -8.29
CA ARG A 395 4.64 -15.70 -7.86
C ARG A 395 4.26 -14.50 -8.72
N GLY A 396 4.24 -14.63 -10.05
CA GLY A 396 3.86 -13.53 -10.95
C GLY A 396 2.40 -13.07 -10.76
N SER A 397 1.52 -13.98 -10.35
CA SER A 397 0.09 -13.72 -10.14
C SER A 397 -0.24 -13.23 -8.72
N GLY A 398 0.63 -13.45 -7.74
CA GLY A 398 0.41 -13.05 -6.34
C GLY A 398 -0.32 -14.10 -5.49
N TRP A 399 -0.25 -15.37 -5.87
CA TRP A 399 -0.93 -16.49 -5.19
C TRP A 399 0.01 -17.37 -4.36
N GLN A 400 1.13 -16.82 -3.88
CA GLN A 400 2.18 -17.58 -3.19
C GLN A 400 1.69 -18.37 -1.97
N HIS A 401 0.64 -17.91 -1.29
CA HIS A 401 -0.02 -18.65 -0.20
C HIS A 401 -0.57 -20.01 -0.63
N ILE A 402 -1.09 -20.13 -1.85
CA ILE A 402 -1.55 -21.41 -2.40
C ILE A 402 -0.34 -22.31 -2.67
N GLY A 403 0.73 -21.77 -3.26
CA GLY A 403 1.98 -22.50 -3.48
C GLY A 403 2.57 -23.04 -2.18
N ALA A 404 2.61 -22.22 -1.12
CA ALA A 404 3.13 -22.61 0.19
C ALA A 404 2.34 -23.78 0.79
N TRP A 405 1.01 -23.70 0.80
CA TRP A 405 0.15 -24.79 1.30
C TRP A 405 0.29 -26.06 0.45
N ASN A 406 0.42 -25.91 -0.87
CA ASN A 406 0.68 -27.04 -1.74
C ASN A 406 2.01 -27.73 -1.44
N ASN A 407 3.07 -26.97 -1.10
CA ASN A 407 4.36 -27.55 -0.70
C ASN A 407 4.23 -28.37 0.60
N VAL A 408 3.47 -27.89 1.59
CA VAL A 408 3.18 -28.66 2.81
C VAL A 408 2.47 -29.97 2.47
N VAL A 409 1.38 -29.92 1.68
CA VAL A 409 0.60 -31.11 1.33
C VAL A 409 1.43 -32.10 0.53
N SER A 410 2.05 -31.62 -0.54
CA SER A 410 2.75 -32.46 -1.51
C SER A 410 3.99 -33.11 -0.90
N TYR A 411 4.85 -32.34 -0.23
CA TYR A 411 6.11 -32.86 0.28
C TYR A 411 6.03 -33.41 1.71
N TYR A 412 5.28 -32.79 2.61
CA TYR A 412 5.30 -33.17 4.04
C TYR A 412 4.17 -34.11 4.43
N LEU A 413 2.98 -33.99 3.81
CA LEU A 413 1.84 -34.88 4.12
C LEU A 413 1.79 -36.12 3.23
N ILE A 414 2.40 -36.08 2.03
CA ILE A 414 2.35 -37.20 1.07
C ILE A 414 3.75 -37.71 0.74
N GLY A 415 4.63 -36.87 0.17
CA GLY A 415 5.95 -37.28 -0.31
C GLY A 415 6.84 -37.88 0.78
N ALA A 416 7.00 -37.19 1.91
CA ALA A 416 7.84 -37.64 3.02
C ALA A 416 7.32 -38.95 3.65
N PRO A 417 6.03 -39.11 4.01
CA PRO A 417 5.50 -40.39 4.50
C PRO A 417 5.71 -41.55 3.52
N VAL A 418 5.47 -41.33 2.22
CA VAL A 418 5.71 -42.36 1.19
C VAL A 418 7.19 -42.70 1.09
N GLY A 419 8.07 -41.70 1.07
CA GLY A 419 9.52 -41.89 1.00
C GLY A 419 10.07 -42.66 2.20
N VAL A 420 9.69 -42.25 3.41
CA VAL A 420 10.10 -42.94 4.66
C VAL A 420 9.56 -44.37 4.69
N TYR A 421 8.30 -44.60 4.31
CA TYR A 421 7.74 -45.95 4.24
C TYR A 421 8.50 -46.84 3.25
N LEU A 422 8.77 -46.36 2.04
CA LEU A 422 9.50 -47.13 1.03
C LEU A 422 10.96 -47.38 1.44
N ALA A 423 11.61 -46.38 2.03
CA ALA A 423 13.01 -46.47 2.44
C ALA A 423 13.21 -47.46 3.60
N PHE A 424 12.48 -47.29 4.70
CA PHE A 424 12.72 -48.02 5.94
C PHE A 424 11.92 -49.32 6.05
N TYR A 425 10.64 -49.33 5.64
CA TYR A 425 9.76 -50.49 5.80
C TYR A 425 9.84 -51.45 4.61
N ARG A 426 9.93 -50.92 3.38
CA ARG A 426 10.13 -51.75 2.17
C ARG A 426 11.59 -52.00 1.83
N HIS A 427 12.53 -51.45 2.62
CA HIS A 427 13.97 -51.62 2.43
C HIS A 427 14.47 -51.19 1.05
N PHE A 428 13.82 -50.18 0.44
CA PHE A 428 14.31 -49.57 -0.81
C PHE A 428 15.36 -48.49 -0.53
N ASN A 429 15.70 -48.24 0.73
CA ASN A 429 16.76 -47.32 1.15
C ASN A 429 16.69 -45.95 0.43
N GLY A 430 17.82 -45.45 -0.10
CA GLY A 430 17.89 -44.18 -0.82
C GLY A 430 16.98 -44.10 -2.04
N LYS A 431 16.76 -45.22 -2.75
CA LYS A 431 15.75 -45.30 -3.83
C LYS A 431 14.34 -45.09 -3.32
N GLY A 432 14.02 -45.59 -2.13
CA GLY A 432 12.77 -45.35 -1.44
C GLY A 432 12.59 -43.87 -1.08
N LEU A 433 13.62 -43.24 -0.51
CA LEU A 433 13.62 -41.82 -0.19
C LEU A 433 13.39 -40.94 -1.43
N TRP A 434 14.11 -41.21 -2.52
CA TRP A 434 13.97 -40.45 -3.77
C TRP A 434 12.62 -40.69 -4.46
N SER A 435 12.05 -41.89 -4.33
CA SER A 435 10.69 -42.16 -4.80
C SER A 435 9.66 -41.28 -4.09
N GLY A 436 9.86 -41.00 -2.79
CA GLY A 436 9.04 -40.04 -2.03
C GLY A 436 9.12 -38.62 -2.58
N VAL A 437 10.32 -38.17 -2.98
CA VAL A 437 10.52 -36.87 -3.65
C VAL A 437 9.72 -36.80 -4.93
N VAL A 438 9.86 -37.81 -5.80
CA VAL A 438 9.14 -37.89 -7.08
C VAL A 438 7.63 -37.87 -6.88
N VAL A 439 7.11 -38.61 -5.90
CA VAL A 439 5.67 -38.61 -5.57
C VAL A 439 5.23 -37.22 -5.09
N GLY A 440 6.02 -36.57 -4.23
CA GLY A 440 5.78 -35.21 -3.78
C GLY A 440 5.73 -34.21 -4.94
N SER A 441 6.76 -34.18 -5.78
CA SER A 441 6.82 -33.30 -6.97
C SER A 441 5.66 -33.58 -7.94
N ALA A 442 5.23 -34.84 -8.10
CA ALA A 442 4.09 -35.20 -8.94
C ALA A 442 2.77 -34.67 -8.39
N VAL A 443 2.51 -34.79 -7.08
CA VAL A 443 1.33 -34.20 -6.45
C VAL A 443 1.37 -32.67 -6.56
N GLN A 444 2.54 -32.06 -6.31
CA GLN A 444 2.73 -30.61 -6.43
C GLN A 444 2.37 -30.13 -7.85
N ALA A 445 2.87 -30.83 -8.88
CA ALA A 445 2.59 -30.57 -10.28
C ALA A 445 1.10 -30.66 -10.62
N ILE A 446 0.42 -31.73 -10.17
CA ILE A 446 -1.00 -31.97 -10.42
C ILE A 446 -1.84 -30.84 -9.79
N VAL A 447 -1.61 -30.54 -8.51
CA VAL A 447 -2.37 -29.51 -7.79
C VAL A 447 -2.17 -28.13 -8.41
N LEU A 448 -0.93 -27.74 -8.70
CA LEU A 448 -0.67 -26.44 -9.36
C LEU A 448 -1.30 -26.37 -10.75
N SER A 449 -1.30 -27.46 -11.51
CA SER A 449 -1.92 -27.52 -12.83
C SER A 449 -3.44 -27.30 -12.76
N ILE A 450 -4.12 -27.94 -11.80
CA ILE A 450 -5.56 -27.77 -11.58
C ILE A 450 -5.86 -26.31 -11.21
N ILE A 451 -5.07 -25.72 -10.31
CA ILE A 451 -5.28 -24.36 -9.84
C ILE A 451 -5.07 -23.34 -10.95
N ILE A 452 -3.97 -23.45 -11.70
CA ILE A 452 -3.64 -22.50 -12.78
C ILE A 452 -4.58 -22.64 -13.97
N SER A 453 -5.02 -23.86 -14.31
CA SER A 453 -6.01 -24.09 -15.36
C SER A 453 -7.40 -23.56 -14.97
N SER A 454 -7.75 -23.61 -13.68
CA SER A 454 -9.02 -23.08 -13.15
C SER A 454 -8.98 -21.59 -12.84
N MET A 455 -7.82 -20.94 -12.98
CA MET A 455 -7.64 -19.54 -12.58
C MET A 455 -8.45 -18.57 -13.47
N ASN A 456 -9.23 -17.68 -12.84
CA ASN A 456 -9.88 -16.59 -13.56
C ASN A 456 -8.90 -15.45 -13.84
N TRP A 457 -8.18 -15.58 -14.95
CA TRP A 457 -7.19 -14.61 -15.40
C TRP A 457 -7.72 -13.16 -15.51
N LYS A 458 -9.02 -12.93 -15.75
CA LYS A 458 -9.58 -11.58 -15.79
C LYS A 458 -9.66 -10.93 -14.41
N GLU A 459 -9.94 -11.72 -13.38
CA GLU A 459 -9.95 -11.25 -11.99
C GLU A 459 -8.53 -11.07 -11.42
N GLN A 460 -7.56 -11.81 -11.95
CA GLN A 460 -6.14 -11.69 -11.58
C GLN A 460 -5.43 -10.49 -12.19
N VAL A 461 -6.06 -9.80 -13.15
CA VAL A 461 -5.54 -8.50 -13.59
C VAL A 461 -5.44 -7.60 -12.37
N PHE A 462 -4.23 -7.10 -12.11
CA PHE A 462 -4.03 -6.09 -11.08
C PHE A 462 -4.99 -4.96 -11.39
N VAL A 463 -6.06 -4.82 -10.59
CA VAL A 463 -7.07 -3.81 -10.82
C VAL A 463 -6.37 -2.49 -10.61
N LYS A 464 -5.94 -1.90 -11.73
CA LYS A 464 -5.44 -0.55 -11.84
C LYS A 464 -6.39 0.29 -10.98
N PRO A 465 -5.95 0.89 -9.86
CA PRO A 465 -6.66 2.02 -9.31
C PRO A 465 -6.42 3.22 -10.25
N SER A 466 -6.42 3.01 -11.58
CA SER A 466 -6.77 4.10 -12.46
C SER A 466 -8.23 4.33 -12.22
N LYS A 467 -8.46 5.42 -11.52
CA LYS A 467 -9.65 6.21 -11.71
C LYS A 467 -9.72 6.53 -13.21
N SER A 468 -10.30 5.62 -14.01
CA SER A 468 -10.50 5.80 -15.44
C SER A 468 -11.50 6.94 -15.66
N ASN A 469 -11.58 7.52 -16.86
CA ASN A 469 -12.63 8.51 -17.15
C ASN A 469 -14.04 7.94 -16.88
N ALA A 470 -14.25 6.64 -17.11
CA ALA A 470 -15.49 5.96 -16.75
C ALA A 470 -15.67 5.80 -15.22
N TYR A 471 -14.59 5.56 -14.47
CA TYR A 471 -14.61 5.63 -13.01
C TYR A 471 -14.94 7.05 -12.57
N PHE A 472 -14.28 8.10 -13.04
CA PHE A 472 -14.58 9.49 -12.67
C PHE A 472 -16.00 9.93 -13.07
N LYS A 473 -16.52 9.44 -14.20
CA LYS A 473 -17.92 9.65 -14.61
C LYS A 473 -18.91 8.94 -13.69
N ARG A 474 -18.55 7.78 -13.13
CA ARG A 474 -19.36 7.04 -12.14
C ARG A 474 -19.04 7.40 -10.68
N TYR A 475 -17.91 8.05 -10.46
CA TYR A 475 -17.41 8.52 -9.18
C TYR A 475 -18.16 9.81 -8.88
N GLN A 476 -19.31 9.65 -8.25
CA GLN A 476 -19.96 10.79 -7.62
C GLN A 476 -19.05 11.29 -6.52
N VAL A 477 -18.21 12.26 -6.86
CA VAL A 477 -17.60 13.12 -5.87
C VAL A 477 -18.73 13.61 -4.96
N LYS A 478 -18.57 13.43 -3.64
CA LYS A 478 -19.48 14.04 -2.67
C LYS A 478 -19.71 15.49 -3.11
N PHE A 479 -20.96 15.97 -3.06
CA PHE A 479 -21.29 17.33 -3.51
C PHE A 479 -20.29 18.35 -2.97
N ARG A 480 -19.96 19.38 -3.75
CA ARG A 480 -18.91 20.37 -3.41
C ARG A 480 -19.00 20.86 -1.96
N ARG A 481 -20.20 21.21 -1.49
CA ARG A 481 -20.42 21.68 -0.11
C ARG A 481 -20.11 20.62 0.97
N ARG A 482 -20.16 19.32 0.64
CA ARG A 482 -19.77 18.24 1.55
C ARG A 482 -18.26 18.05 1.58
N ARG A 483 -17.58 18.25 0.44
CA ARG A 483 -16.10 18.22 0.38
C ARG A 483 -15.50 19.42 1.10
N ASP A 484 -16.10 20.59 0.92
CA ASP A 484 -15.69 21.84 1.56
C ASP A 484 -16.09 21.89 3.05
N GLY A 485 -16.70 20.83 3.61
CA GLY A 485 -17.15 20.82 5.01
C GLY A 485 -18.14 21.96 5.32
N LYS A 486 -19.06 22.26 4.40
CA LYS A 486 -20.07 23.34 4.51
C LYS A 486 -21.50 22.83 4.74
N THR A 487 -21.80 21.57 4.46
CA THR A 487 -23.16 21.01 4.64
C THR A 487 -23.15 19.50 4.89
N ASP A 488 -23.88 19.04 5.91
CA ASP A 488 -24.28 17.63 6.04
C ASP A 488 -25.58 17.40 5.26
N TYR A 489 -25.45 16.76 4.10
CA TYR A 489 -26.60 16.47 3.24
C TYR A 489 -27.56 15.46 3.85
N ARG A 490 -27.10 14.51 4.67
CA ARG A 490 -28.00 13.52 5.29
C ARG A 490 -28.87 14.17 6.36
N ALA A 491 -28.27 15.00 7.22
CA ALA A 491 -28.99 15.78 8.21
C ALA A 491 -29.99 16.74 7.53
N ARG A 492 -29.52 17.48 6.52
CA ARG A 492 -30.35 18.44 5.78
C ARG A 492 -31.53 17.78 5.06
N ILE A 493 -31.32 16.65 4.38
CA ILE A 493 -32.41 15.91 3.71
C ILE A 493 -33.48 15.53 4.72
N ARG A 494 -33.12 15.01 5.90
CA ARG A 494 -34.11 14.65 6.93
C ARG A 494 -34.90 15.85 7.47
N LEU A 495 -34.26 17.01 7.55
CA LEU A 495 -34.92 18.25 7.97
C LEU A 495 -35.90 18.78 6.93
N ILE A 496 -35.60 18.66 5.64
CA ILE A 496 -36.46 19.20 4.55
C ILE A 496 -37.44 18.18 3.98
N ASN A 497 -37.20 16.88 4.18
CA ASN A 497 -38.08 15.83 3.66
C ASN A 497 -39.45 15.88 4.34
N GLN A 498 -40.48 15.68 3.54
CA GLN A 498 -41.88 15.81 3.91
C GLN A 498 -42.71 14.84 3.09
N ASP A 499 -43.79 14.34 3.70
CA ASP A 499 -44.69 13.38 3.06
C ASP A 499 -45.35 14.01 1.83
N LYS A 500 -45.51 13.21 0.77
CA LYS A 500 -46.05 13.66 -0.53
C LYS A 500 -47.46 14.26 -0.43
N ASN A 501 -48.22 13.90 0.60
CA ASN A 501 -49.59 14.39 0.84
C ASN A 501 -49.65 15.79 1.45
N LYS A 502 -48.53 16.36 1.93
CA LYS A 502 -48.48 17.73 2.48
C LYS A 502 -48.06 18.74 1.42
N TYR A 503 -48.99 19.10 0.55
CA TYR A 503 -48.78 20.11 -0.48
C TYR A 503 -48.73 21.52 0.12
N ASN A 504 -47.77 22.34 -0.33
CA ASN A 504 -47.62 23.76 0.00
C ASN A 504 -47.57 24.11 1.51
N THR A 505 -47.28 23.15 2.38
CA THR A 505 -47.10 23.38 3.81
C THR A 505 -45.60 23.42 4.11
N PRO A 506 -44.95 24.60 4.19
CA PRO A 506 -43.52 24.69 4.35
C PRO A 506 -43.07 24.14 5.72
N LYS A 507 -42.07 23.25 5.70
CA LYS A 507 -41.36 22.83 6.91
C LYS A 507 -40.28 23.85 7.25
N TYR A 508 -40.53 24.67 8.26
CA TYR A 508 -39.62 25.72 8.68
C TYR A 508 -38.44 25.17 9.49
N ARG A 509 -37.26 25.74 9.23
CA ARG A 509 -36.03 25.46 9.95
C ARG A 509 -35.54 26.73 10.62
N PHE A 510 -35.17 26.62 11.89
CA PHE A 510 -34.45 27.65 12.62
C PHE A 510 -32.95 27.43 12.41
N VAL A 511 -32.36 28.24 11.54
CA VAL A 511 -30.96 28.13 11.11
C VAL A 511 -30.15 29.20 11.84
N VAL A 512 -29.18 28.76 12.64
CA VAL A 512 -28.24 29.66 13.34
C VAL A 512 -26.84 29.48 12.75
N ARG A 513 -26.22 30.59 12.35
CA ARG A 513 -24.85 30.59 11.81
C ARG A 513 -23.99 31.58 12.58
N PHE A 514 -22.77 31.15 12.87
CA PHE A 514 -21.77 31.99 13.49
C PHE A 514 -20.70 32.34 12.46
N THR A 515 -20.32 33.61 12.43
CA THR A 515 -19.09 34.08 11.82
C THR A 515 -18.15 34.57 12.93
N ASN A 516 -16.93 34.97 12.59
CA ASN A 516 -16.01 35.50 13.59
C ASN A 516 -16.49 36.82 14.22
N LYS A 517 -17.45 37.53 13.60
CA LYS A 517 -17.89 38.86 14.02
C LYS A 517 -19.39 39.00 14.24
N ASP A 518 -20.19 37.99 13.87
CA ASP A 518 -21.64 38.12 13.80
C ASP A 518 -22.35 36.77 14.02
N ILE A 519 -23.58 36.84 14.52
CA ILE A 519 -24.50 35.71 14.66
C ILE A 519 -25.69 35.97 13.75
N VAL A 520 -26.05 34.98 12.94
CA VAL A 520 -27.15 35.07 11.98
C VAL A 520 -28.18 34.03 12.35
N ALA A 521 -29.37 34.46 12.78
CA ALA A 521 -30.51 33.59 13.06
C ALA A 521 -31.59 33.79 11.99
N GLN A 522 -32.05 32.70 11.37
CA GLN A 522 -33.02 32.77 10.26
C GLN A 522 -34.07 31.68 10.36
N ILE A 523 -35.31 32.02 9.98
CA ILE A 523 -36.35 31.03 9.69
C ILE A 523 -36.35 30.77 8.19
N VAL A 524 -36.10 29.52 7.81
CA VAL A 524 -35.88 29.11 6.42
C VAL A 524 -36.79 27.94 6.05
N SER A 525 -37.50 28.04 4.93
CA SER A 525 -38.17 26.91 4.29
C SER A 525 -37.43 26.51 3.01
N ALA A 526 -37.51 25.23 2.63
CA ALA A 526 -36.91 24.75 1.39
C ALA A 526 -37.97 24.76 0.26
N SER A 527 -37.57 25.25 -0.92
CA SER A 527 -38.35 25.14 -2.16
C SER A 527 -37.51 24.44 -3.24
N ILE A 528 -38.13 24.06 -4.35
CA ILE A 528 -37.44 23.44 -5.49
C ILE A 528 -36.36 24.37 -6.06
N ALA A 529 -36.60 25.69 -6.04
CA ALA A 529 -35.65 26.69 -6.51
C ALA A 529 -34.51 26.98 -5.50
N GLY A 530 -34.69 26.62 -4.23
CA GLY A 530 -33.73 26.87 -3.17
C GLY A 530 -34.36 27.22 -1.83
N ASP A 531 -33.53 27.60 -0.87
CA ASP A 531 -33.96 28.02 0.46
C ASP A 531 -34.59 29.42 0.41
N ILE A 532 -35.78 29.56 0.99
CA ILE A 532 -36.50 30.84 1.14
C ILE A 532 -36.39 31.26 2.61
N VAL A 533 -35.86 32.45 2.85
CA VAL A 533 -35.77 33.04 4.20
C VAL A 533 -37.08 33.77 4.48
N LYS A 534 -37.80 33.36 5.53
CA LYS A 534 -39.04 34.01 5.98
C LYS A 534 -38.74 35.26 6.81
N ALA A 535 -37.80 35.14 7.75
CA ALA A 535 -37.29 36.25 8.56
C ALA A 535 -35.83 35.97 8.96
N SER A 536 -35.11 37.03 9.27
CA SER A 536 -33.72 36.99 9.73
C SER A 536 -33.50 38.00 10.85
N ALA A 537 -32.60 37.68 11.78
CA ALA A 537 -32.07 38.58 12.79
C ALA A 537 -30.55 38.41 12.85
N TYR A 538 -29.84 39.50 13.12
CA TYR A 538 -28.38 39.52 13.12
C TYR A 538 -27.85 40.15 14.41
N ALA A 539 -26.74 39.65 14.94
CA ALA A 539 -26.17 40.20 16.17
C ALA A 539 -25.66 41.64 15.99
N HIS A 540 -25.24 42.03 14.78
CA HIS A 540 -24.89 43.42 14.47
C HIS A 540 -26.07 44.41 14.51
N GLU A 541 -27.33 43.92 14.63
CA GLU A 541 -28.50 44.77 14.90
C GLU A 541 -28.67 45.05 16.40
N LEU A 542 -28.12 44.20 17.29
CA LEU A 542 -28.26 44.32 18.74
C LEU A 542 -27.76 45.64 19.37
N PRO A 543 -26.77 46.37 18.79
CA PRO A 543 -26.42 47.70 19.26
C PRO A 543 -27.58 48.70 19.27
N GLN A 544 -28.59 48.52 18.40
CA GLN A 544 -29.80 49.36 18.38
C GLN A 544 -30.66 49.19 19.63
N TYR A 545 -30.53 48.03 20.29
CA TYR A 545 -31.26 47.64 21.50
C TYR A 545 -30.43 47.83 22.78
N GLY A 546 -29.23 48.41 22.68
CA GLY A 546 -28.34 48.70 23.79
C GLY A 546 -27.11 47.79 23.91
N LEU A 547 -27.05 46.66 23.20
CA LEU A 547 -25.90 45.75 23.27
C LEU A 547 -24.82 46.14 22.25
N THR A 548 -23.87 46.98 22.67
CA THR A 548 -22.84 47.53 21.77
C THR A 548 -21.56 46.68 21.67
N VAL A 549 -21.33 45.78 22.62
CA VAL A 549 -20.11 44.96 22.76
C VAL A 549 -20.49 43.49 22.95
N GLY A 550 -19.56 42.57 22.67
CA GLY A 550 -19.78 41.14 22.96
C GLY A 550 -20.77 40.42 22.04
N LEU A 551 -20.93 40.86 20.79
CA LEU A 551 -21.98 40.40 19.87
C LEU A 551 -21.93 38.90 19.48
N THR A 552 -20.90 38.16 19.90
CA THR A 552 -20.73 36.74 19.55
C THR A 552 -20.73 35.80 20.76
N ASN A 553 -20.99 36.29 21.98
CA ASN A 553 -21.04 35.45 23.19
C ASN A 553 -22.39 34.68 23.31
N TYR A 554 -22.56 33.87 24.36
CA TYR A 554 -23.77 33.05 24.54
C TYR A 554 -25.03 33.91 24.74
N ALA A 555 -24.93 34.98 25.53
CA ALA A 555 -26.02 35.91 25.82
C ALA A 555 -26.44 36.72 24.58
N ALA A 556 -25.48 37.11 23.73
CA ALA A 556 -25.76 37.73 22.43
C ALA A 556 -26.44 36.75 21.46
N ALA A 557 -26.07 35.46 21.51
CA ALA A 557 -26.78 34.43 20.75
C ALA A 557 -28.24 34.32 21.20
N TYR A 558 -28.49 34.29 22.52
CA TYR A 558 -29.83 34.36 23.10
C TYR A 558 -30.62 35.57 22.62
N CYS A 559 -30.05 36.78 22.72
CA CYS A 559 -30.69 38.01 22.23
C CYS A 559 -31.04 37.93 20.74
N THR A 560 -30.16 37.36 19.91
CA THR A 560 -30.39 37.21 18.46
C THR A 560 -31.52 36.24 18.16
N GLY A 561 -31.63 35.16 18.95
CA GLY A 561 -32.73 34.21 18.87
C GLY A 561 -34.07 34.82 19.29
N LEU A 562 -34.08 35.55 20.41
CA LEU A 562 -35.24 36.28 20.91
C LEU A 562 -35.75 37.32 19.91
N LEU A 563 -34.84 38.09 19.32
CA LEU A 563 -35.16 39.08 18.29
C LEU A 563 -35.81 38.43 17.07
N LEU A 564 -35.29 37.28 16.60
CA LEU A 564 -35.89 36.57 15.49
C LEU A 564 -37.31 36.07 15.83
N ALA A 565 -37.49 35.48 17.01
CA ALA A 565 -38.78 34.95 17.45
C ALA A 565 -39.85 36.03 17.47
N ARG A 566 -39.59 37.16 18.15
CA ARG A 566 -40.53 38.29 18.21
C ARG A 566 -40.79 38.88 16.83
N ARG A 567 -39.78 38.97 15.95
CA ARG A 567 -39.93 39.46 14.57
C ARG A 567 -40.81 38.53 13.73
N VAL A 568 -40.69 37.21 13.91
CA VAL A 568 -41.51 36.22 13.19
C VAL A 568 -42.95 36.24 13.67
N LEU A 569 -43.18 36.27 14.99
CA LEU A 569 -44.52 36.29 15.56
C LEU A 569 -45.26 37.59 15.23
N LYS A 570 -44.58 38.75 15.30
CA LYS A 570 -45.14 40.04 14.90
C LYS A 570 -45.49 40.09 13.41
N MET A 571 -44.65 39.48 12.56
CA MET A 571 -44.93 39.34 11.12
C MET A 571 -46.16 38.46 10.84
N LEU A 572 -46.51 37.55 11.75
CA LEU A 572 -47.63 36.62 11.62
C LEU A 572 -48.85 37.03 12.46
N GLU A 573 -48.79 38.17 13.15
CA GLU A 573 -49.84 38.65 14.07
C GLU A 573 -50.19 37.59 15.13
N MET A 574 -49.15 37.01 15.75
CA MET A 574 -49.22 35.98 16.79
C MET A 574 -48.42 36.36 18.05
N ASP A 575 -47.92 37.58 18.11
CA ASP A 575 -47.00 38.04 19.15
C ASP A 575 -47.68 38.33 20.50
N GLU A 576 -48.97 38.66 20.49
CA GLU A 576 -49.82 38.77 21.70
C GLU A 576 -50.30 37.41 22.21
N GLU A 577 -50.61 36.47 21.30
CA GLU A 577 -51.07 35.12 21.67
C GLU A 577 -49.92 34.27 22.25
N TYR A 578 -48.70 34.51 21.78
CA TYR A 578 -47.49 33.79 22.19
C TYR A 578 -46.41 34.76 22.67
N GLU A 579 -46.57 35.30 23.88
CA GLU A 579 -45.63 36.25 24.49
C GLU A 579 -44.26 35.62 24.86
N GLY A 580 -44.26 34.31 25.13
CA GLY A 580 -43.07 33.56 25.58
C GLY A 580 -42.78 33.75 27.08
N ASN A 581 -41.54 33.46 27.50
CA ASN A 581 -41.13 33.58 28.90
C ASN A 581 -40.60 34.99 29.20
N LEU A 582 -41.35 35.81 29.92
CA LEU A 582 -41.02 37.23 30.18
C LEU A 582 -39.74 37.42 31.04
N GLU A 583 -39.44 36.51 31.97
CA GLU A 583 -38.35 36.74 32.96
C GLU A 583 -37.09 35.89 32.74
N ALA A 584 -36.99 35.17 31.62
CA ALA A 584 -35.82 34.37 31.22
C ALA A 584 -35.17 33.59 32.41
N THR A 585 -36.00 32.80 33.08
CA THR A 585 -35.69 32.09 34.34
C THR A 585 -34.57 31.07 34.23
N GLY A 586 -34.15 30.69 33.01
CA GLY A 586 -33.14 29.67 32.74
C GLY A 586 -33.67 28.24 32.70
N GLU A 587 -34.90 28.02 33.17
CA GLU A 587 -35.62 26.75 33.07
C GLU A 587 -35.95 26.41 31.61
N ASP A 588 -36.22 25.13 31.33
CA ASP A 588 -36.71 24.73 30.02
C ASP A 588 -38.10 25.35 29.76
N PHE A 589 -38.34 25.85 28.55
CA PHE A 589 -39.60 26.50 28.19
C PHE A 589 -40.06 25.99 26.84
N SER A 590 -41.29 25.47 26.82
CA SER A 590 -42.00 25.06 25.62
C SER A 590 -43.36 25.74 25.61
N VAL A 591 -43.70 26.32 24.47
CA VAL A 591 -44.99 27.01 24.30
C VAL A 591 -46.09 25.97 24.09
N GLU A 592 -47.12 26.03 24.92
CA GLU A 592 -48.30 25.19 24.78
C GLU A 592 -49.29 25.78 23.77
N PRO A 593 -49.99 24.94 22.99
CA PRO A 593 -50.94 25.43 21.99
C PRO A 593 -52.19 26.04 22.64
N THR A 594 -52.59 27.21 22.15
CA THR A 594 -53.89 27.83 22.46
C THR A 594 -55.03 27.16 21.65
N GLU A 595 -56.28 27.48 22.00
CA GLU A 595 -57.46 26.95 21.29
C GLU A 595 -57.62 27.51 19.87
N SER A 596 -57.08 28.70 19.58
CA SER A 596 -57.26 29.43 18.31
C SER A 596 -56.22 29.08 17.25
N ARG A 597 -54.92 29.27 17.50
CA ARG A 597 -53.84 29.06 16.52
C ARG A 597 -52.71 28.28 17.17
N ARG A 598 -52.11 27.32 16.45
CA ARG A 598 -50.93 26.59 16.96
C ARG A 598 -49.68 27.48 16.96
N PRO A 599 -48.73 27.26 17.88
CA PRO A 599 -47.50 28.06 17.92
C PRO A 599 -46.69 27.86 16.64
N PHE A 600 -45.93 28.89 16.26
CA PHE A 600 -45.10 28.81 15.06
C PHE A 600 -43.97 27.79 15.27
N ARG A 601 -44.09 26.66 14.56
CA ARG A 601 -43.15 25.55 14.71
C ARG A 601 -41.99 25.62 13.72
N ALA A 602 -40.76 25.53 14.22
CA ALA A 602 -39.55 25.41 13.41
C ALA A 602 -38.64 24.30 13.95
N LEU A 603 -37.83 23.68 13.08
CA LEU A 603 -36.83 22.69 13.51
C LEU A 603 -35.44 23.31 13.57
N LEU A 604 -34.72 23.10 14.68
CA LEU A 604 -33.34 23.57 14.80
C LEU A 604 -32.44 22.90 13.76
N ASP A 605 -31.82 23.71 12.91
CA ASP A 605 -30.79 23.29 11.95
C ASP A 605 -29.41 23.70 12.49
N VAL A 606 -28.76 22.77 13.20
CA VAL A 606 -27.40 22.94 13.74
C VAL A 606 -26.31 22.90 12.67
N GLY A 607 -26.66 22.59 11.41
CA GLY A 607 -25.73 22.48 10.30
C GLY A 607 -24.63 21.45 10.55
N LEU A 608 -23.38 21.91 10.62
CA LEU A 608 -22.18 21.08 10.85
C LEU A 608 -21.60 21.24 12.26
N ILE A 609 -22.27 22.01 13.11
CA ILE A 609 -21.78 22.30 14.44
C ILE A 609 -21.89 21.04 15.29
N ARG A 610 -20.81 20.69 16.00
CA ARG A 610 -20.86 19.61 16.99
C ARG A 610 -21.77 20.05 18.14
N THR A 611 -22.79 19.25 18.43
CA THR A 611 -23.80 19.54 19.44
C THR A 611 -23.27 19.24 20.85
N THR A 612 -22.30 20.03 21.30
CA THR A 612 -21.78 19.99 22.67
C THR A 612 -22.65 20.81 23.63
N THR A 613 -22.72 20.41 24.90
CA THR A 613 -23.41 21.15 25.96
C THR A 613 -22.81 22.56 26.10
N GLY A 614 -23.66 23.58 26.21
CA GLY A 614 -23.23 24.98 26.34
C GLY A 614 -22.77 25.64 25.02
N ASN A 615 -22.96 24.98 23.87
CA ASN A 615 -22.66 25.61 22.58
C ASN A 615 -23.60 26.82 22.33
N ARG A 616 -23.05 27.92 21.82
CA ARG A 616 -23.77 29.18 21.56
C ARG A 616 -25.01 29.04 20.66
N VAL A 617 -25.06 28.04 19.77
CA VAL A 617 -26.28 27.72 18.99
C VAL A 617 -27.48 27.47 19.89
N PHE A 618 -27.26 26.81 21.03
CA PHE A 618 -28.32 26.52 21.99
C PHE A 618 -28.73 27.75 22.80
N GLY A 619 -27.86 28.76 22.92
CA GLY A 619 -28.26 30.08 23.44
C GLY A 619 -29.27 30.75 22.51
N ALA A 620 -29.01 30.75 21.19
CA ALA A 620 -29.97 31.25 20.21
C ALA A 620 -31.26 30.42 20.15
N LEU A 621 -31.18 29.10 20.33
CA LEU A 621 -32.36 28.24 20.51
C LEU A 621 -33.18 28.69 21.73
N LYS A 622 -32.53 28.87 22.88
CA LYS A 622 -33.21 29.26 24.12
C LYS A 622 -33.90 30.61 23.98
N GLY A 623 -33.22 31.60 23.38
CA GLY A 623 -33.85 32.89 23.11
C GLY A 623 -35.04 32.80 22.15
N ALA A 624 -34.99 31.91 21.16
CA ALA A 624 -36.12 31.70 20.26
C ALA A 624 -37.33 31.05 20.94
N LEU A 625 -37.08 30.10 21.85
CA LEU A 625 -38.11 29.46 22.68
C LEU A 625 -38.76 30.48 23.64
N ASP A 626 -37.94 31.21 24.39
CA ASP A 626 -38.39 32.24 25.33
C ASP A 626 -39.06 33.43 24.64
N GLY A 627 -38.85 33.57 23.32
CA GLY A 627 -39.56 34.52 22.47
C GLY A 627 -40.91 34.05 21.94
N GLY A 628 -41.30 32.79 22.18
CA GLY A 628 -42.61 32.23 21.83
C GLY A 628 -42.63 31.27 20.62
N LEU A 629 -41.47 30.82 20.10
CA LEU A 629 -41.45 29.83 19.02
C LEU A 629 -41.50 28.39 19.55
N ASP A 630 -42.21 27.50 18.86
CA ASP A 630 -42.14 26.06 19.11
C ASP A 630 -40.97 25.45 18.34
N ILE A 631 -39.90 25.08 19.06
CA ILE A 631 -38.76 24.37 18.48
C ILE A 631 -38.54 23.07 19.27
N PRO A 632 -38.86 21.88 18.70
CA PRO A 632 -38.64 20.62 19.39
C PRO A 632 -37.17 20.41 19.74
N HIS A 633 -36.88 20.17 21.02
CA HIS A 633 -35.52 20.10 21.53
C HIS A 633 -35.40 19.24 22.80
N SER A 634 -34.19 19.16 23.35
CA SER A 634 -33.90 18.57 24.66
C SER A 634 -32.98 19.51 25.43
N ASP A 635 -33.29 19.69 26.70
CA ASP A 635 -32.54 20.41 27.74
C ASP A 635 -31.05 20.00 27.86
N LYS A 636 -30.68 18.77 27.48
CA LYS A 636 -29.33 18.16 27.53
C LYS A 636 -28.19 18.95 26.89
N ARG A 637 -28.51 20.01 26.14
CA ARG A 637 -27.54 20.80 25.38
C ARG A 637 -27.45 22.26 25.82
N PHE A 638 -28.33 22.71 26.71
CA PHE A 638 -28.25 24.03 27.32
C PHE A 638 -27.02 24.16 28.23
N ALA A 639 -26.58 25.41 28.46
CA ALA A 639 -25.53 25.68 29.44
C ALA A 639 -26.08 25.38 30.84
N GLY A 640 -25.30 24.72 31.71
CA GLY A 640 -25.77 24.30 33.04
C GLY A 640 -26.32 22.87 33.10
N PHE A 641 -26.41 22.13 31.99
CA PHE A 641 -26.82 20.72 32.04
C PHE A 641 -25.70 19.83 32.60
N ASN A 642 -25.95 19.18 33.74
CA ASN A 642 -25.03 18.23 34.35
C ASN A 642 -25.28 16.81 33.82
N LYS A 643 -24.26 16.18 33.23
CA LYS A 643 -24.35 14.83 32.67
C LYS A 643 -24.49 13.73 33.73
N GLU A 644 -23.96 13.94 34.92
CA GLU A 644 -23.98 12.97 36.02
C GLU A 644 -25.38 12.91 36.63
N ASN A 645 -25.93 14.08 36.98
CA ASN A 645 -27.25 14.19 37.60
C ASN A 645 -28.41 14.18 36.59
N LYS A 646 -28.10 14.27 35.28
CA LYS A 646 -29.06 14.32 34.16
C LYS A 646 -30.13 15.41 34.29
N GLN A 647 -29.79 16.52 34.94
CA GLN A 647 -30.69 17.64 35.18
C GLN A 647 -30.05 18.95 34.69
N LEU A 648 -30.90 19.87 34.24
CA LEU A 648 -30.52 21.24 33.91
C LEU A 648 -30.52 22.09 35.19
N ASP A 649 -29.38 22.67 35.50
CA ASP A 649 -29.30 23.71 36.52
C ASP A 649 -29.79 25.04 35.92
N ALA A 650 -31.01 25.43 36.30
CA ALA A 650 -31.66 26.65 35.80
C ALA A 650 -30.91 27.92 36.21
N GLU A 651 -30.27 27.93 37.39
CA GLU A 651 -29.54 29.09 37.90
C GLU A 651 -28.27 29.32 37.09
N ILE A 652 -27.51 28.25 36.80
CA ILE A 652 -26.34 28.33 35.92
C ILE A 652 -26.78 28.75 34.51
N HIS A 653 -27.87 28.19 33.99
CA HIS A 653 -28.34 28.54 32.64
C HIS A 653 -28.77 30.01 32.55
N ARG A 654 -29.51 30.50 33.55
CA ARG A 654 -29.90 31.91 33.72
C ARG A 654 -28.67 32.81 33.74
N ASN A 655 -27.64 32.41 34.50
CA ASN A 655 -26.38 33.15 34.55
C ASN A 655 -25.71 33.27 33.17
N TYR A 656 -25.77 32.24 32.33
CA TYR A 656 -25.28 32.30 30.95
C TYR A 656 -26.12 33.21 30.04
N ILE A 657 -27.45 33.23 30.22
CA ILE A 657 -28.38 34.08 29.47
C ILE A 657 -28.11 35.57 29.74
N TYR A 658 -27.83 35.93 30.99
CA TYR A 658 -27.55 37.31 31.41
C TYR A 658 -26.06 37.69 31.37
N GLY A 659 -25.23 36.89 30.70
CA GLY A 659 -23.83 37.25 30.43
C GLY A 659 -22.86 37.01 31.58
N GLY A 660 -23.25 36.36 32.67
CA GLY A 660 -22.39 36.16 33.82
C GLY A 660 -21.18 35.25 33.57
N HIS A 661 -21.20 34.41 32.55
CA HIS A 661 -19.98 33.73 32.06
C HIS A 661 -18.90 34.73 31.58
N VAL A 662 -19.31 35.86 31.01
CA VAL A 662 -18.40 36.95 30.65
C VAL A 662 -18.01 37.74 31.90
N SER A 663 -18.94 37.98 32.84
CA SER A 663 -18.65 38.69 34.09
C SER A 663 -17.63 37.94 34.95
N ASN A 664 -17.79 36.64 35.09
CA ASN A 664 -16.87 35.78 35.84
C ASN A 664 -15.49 35.75 35.18
N TYR A 665 -15.44 35.70 33.84
CA TYR A 665 -14.17 35.75 33.11
C TYR A 665 -13.50 37.13 33.20
N MET A 666 -14.28 38.22 33.24
CA MET A 666 -13.78 39.57 33.52
C MET A 666 -13.17 39.67 34.92
N LYS A 667 -13.87 39.16 35.95
CA LYS A 667 -13.38 39.17 37.34
C LYS A 667 -12.10 38.36 37.49
N MET A 668 -12.09 37.12 37.00
CA MET A 668 -10.93 36.23 37.02
C MET A 668 -9.71 36.86 36.33
N LEU A 669 -9.88 37.41 35.11
CA LEU A 669 -8.76 38.06 34.42
C LEU A 669 -8.28 39.34 35.10
N ASN A 670 -9.17 40.09 35.76
CA ASN A 670 -8.79 41.29 36.49
C ASN A 670 -7.98 40.96 37.76
N GLU A 671 -8.28 39.83 38.41
CA GLU A 671 -7.56 39.33 39.59
C GLU A 671 -6.22 38.67 39.23
N ASP A 672 -6.21 37.78 38.23
CA ASP A 672 -5.04 36.96 37.89
C ASP A 672 -4.05 37.70 36.97
N GLU A 673 -4.53 38.48 36.00
CA GLU A 673 -3.71 39.06 34.91
C GLU A 673 -4.25 40.43 34.41
N PRO A 674 -4.07 41.52 35.18
CA PRO A 674 -4.67 42.82 34.88
C PRO A 674 -4.24 43.42 33.52
N GLU A 675 -3.04 43.10 33.03
CA GLU A 675 -2.56 43.52 31.70
C GLU A 675 -3.36 42.85 30.56
N LYS A 676 -3.67 41.56 30.70
CA LYS A 676 -4.51 40.84 29.72
C LYS A 676 -5.96 41.27 29.81
N PHE A 677 -6.45 41.62 30.99
CA PHE A 677 -7.79 42.20 31.16
C PHE A 677 -7.97 43.50 30.36
N GLN A 678 -7.04 44.45 30.49
CA GLN A 678 -7.11 45.74 29.79
C GLN A 678 -7.10 45.59 28.26
N THR A 679 -6.31 44.66 27.74
CA THR A 679 -6.22 44.41 26.30
C THR A 679 -7.46 43.66 25.77
N HIS A 680 -7.87 42.59 26.44
CA HIS A 680 -8.97 41.72 26.01
C HIS A 680 -10.35 42.39 26.13
N PHE A 681 -10.56 43.25 27.14
CA PHE A 681 -11.83 43.96 27.38
C PHE A 681 -11.77 45.44 27.05
N SER A 682 -10.75 45.90 26.30
CA SER A 682 -10.59 47.31 25.90
C SER A 682 -11.84 47.95 25.28
N GLN A 683 -12.64 47.20 24.52
CA GLN A 683 -13.90 47.70 23.96
C GLN A 683 -15.02 47.83 24.99
N TYR A 684 -15.09 46.94 25.98
CA TYR A 684 -16.05 47.01 27.08
C TYR A 684 -15.73 48.21 27.98
N LEU A 685 -14.44 48.39 28.33
CA LEU A 685 -13.97 49.54 29.09
C LEU A 685 -14.25 50.87 28.38
N LYS A 686 -13.99 50.96 27.06
CA LYS A 686 -14.32 52.14 26.24
C LYS A 686 -15.82 52.48 26.21
N LYS A 687 -16.69 51.49 26.44
CA LYS A 687 -18.15 51.63 26.44
C LYS A 687 -18.74 51.70 27.85
N GLY A 688 -17.91 51.70 28.89
CA GLY A 688 -18.34 51.79 30.28
C GLY A 688 -19.12 50.56 30.77
N VAL A 689 -18.85 49.37 30.23
CA VAL A 689 -19.49 48.12 30.66
C VAL A 689 -18.54 47.37 31.57
N ASP A 690 -18.91 47.26 32.85
CA ASP A 690 -18.18 46.51 33.88
C ASP A 690 -18.83 45.14 34.15
N ALA A 691 -18.17 44.31 34.97
CA ALA A 691 -18.63 42.94 35.25
C ALA A 691 -19.95 42.90 36.03
N GLU A 692 -20.28 43.95 36.80
CA GLU A 692 -21.45 44.01 37.68
C GLU A 692 -22.69 44.53 36.96
N SER A 693 -22.54 45.44 35.99
CA SER A 693 -23.66 46.00 35.19
C SER A 693 -24.15 45.09 34.06
N MET A 694 -23.50 43.95 33.79
CA MET A 694 -23.87 43.10 32.65
C MET A 694 -25.26 42.47 32.76
N GLU A 695 -25.69 42.03 33.94
CA GLU A 695 -27.04 41.46 34.09
C GLU A 695 -28.12 42.51 33.80
N GLU A 696 -27.94 43.74 34.31
CA GLU A 696 -28.87 44.85 34.04
C GLU A 696 -28.87 45.25 32.56
N LEU A 697 -27.71 45.26 31.91
CA LEU A 697 -27.58 45.54 30.48
C LEU A 697 -28.42 44.54 29.67
N TYR A 698 -28.26 43.24 29.91
CA TYR A 698 -29.02 42.22 29.18
C TYR A 698 -30.53 42.28 29.48
N LYS A 699 -30.96 42.59 30.72
CA LYS A 699 -32.38 42.84 31.03
C LYS A 699 -32.96 43.99 30.20
N LYS A 700 -32.24 45.11 30.10
CA LYS A 700 -32.65 46.27 29.28
C LYS A 700 -32.74 45.90 27.79
N VAL A 701 -31.76 45.14 27.29
CA VAL A 701 -31.74 44.68 25.89
C VAL A 701 -32.91 43.74 25.60
N HIS A 702 -33.21 42.78 26.49
CA HIS A 702 -34.35 41.87 26.31
C HIS A 702 -35.68 42.63 26.26
N ALA A 703 -35.87 43.62 27.14
CA ALA A 703 -37.05 44.48 27.14
C ALA A 703 -37.15 45.32 25.85
N ALA A 704 -36.05 45.92 25.40
CA ALA A 704 -36.00 46.71 24.17
C ALA A 704 -36.33 45.87 22.92
N ILE A 705 -35.82 44.63 22.85
CA ILE A 705 -36.12 43.69 21.76
C ILE A 705 -37.62 43.35 21.71
N ARG A 706 -38.26 43.16 22.87
CA ARG A 706 -39.70 42.87 22.94
C ARG A 706 -40.56 44.08 22.56
N ALA A 707 -40.12 45.30 22.89
CA ALA A 707 -40.83 46.53 22.56
C ALA A 707 -40.89 46.80 21.04
N ASP A 708 -39.76 46.66 20.31
CA ASP A 708 -39.74 46.85 18.86
C ASP A 708 -38.81 45.87 18.11
N PRO A 709 -39.26 44.68 17.73
CA PRO A 709 -38.39 43.68 17.08
C PRO A 709 -38.10 43.94 15.59
N ASN A 710 -38.60 45.04 15.02
CA ASN A 710 -38.59 45.26 13.57
C ASN A 710 -37.20 45.65 13.01
N PRO A 711 -36.86 45.25 11.78
CA PRO A 711 -35.62 45.68 11.13
C PRO A 711 -35.71 47.15 10.70
N LYS A 712 -34.68 47.95 11.00
CA LYS A 712 -34.56 49.32 10.51
C LYS A 712 -34.36 49.33 8.99
N LYS A 713 -35.22 50.03 8.23
CA LYS A 713 -35.08 50.18 6.78
C LYS A 713 -33.82 50.99 6.46
N THR A 714 -32.88 50.40 5.71
CA THR A 714 -31.73 51.12 5.14
C THR A 714 -32.09 51.71 3.79
N GLU A 715 -31.87 53.01 3.60
CA GLU A 715 -31.96 53.67 2.28
C GLU A 715 -30.81 53.19 1.39
N LYS A 716 -31.13 52.49 0.30
CA LYS A 716 -30.11 52.04 -0.66
C LYS A 716 -29.86 53.15 -1.68
N PRO A 717 -28.59 53.55 -1.93
CA PRO A 717 -28.27 54.40 -3.06
C PRO A 717 -28.56 53.67 -4.39
N ALA A 718 -28.91 54.44 -5.43
CA ALA A 718 -29.22 53.90 -6.75
C ALA A 718 -28.05 53.05 -7.32
N PRO A 719 -28.35 51.94 -8.03
CA PRO A 719 -27.31 51.04 -8.54
C PRO A 719 -26.41 51.77 -9.56
N LYS A 720 -25.09 51.70 -9.34
CA LYS A 720 -24.11 52.21 -10.31
C LYS A 720 -24.20 51.38 -11.60
N THR A 721 -24.27 52.04 -12.76
CA THR A 721 -24.29 51.37 -14.07
C THR A 721 -22.95 50.70 -14.35
N HIS A 722 -22.95 49.37 -14.50
CA HIS A 722 -21.76 48.61 -14.84
C HIS A 722 -21.37 48.84 -16.32
N LYS A 723 -20.16 49.35 -16.60
CA LYS A 723 -19.58 49.35 -17.95
C LYS A 723 -19.20 47.93 -18.36
N ARG A 724 -19.83 47.43 -19.42
CA ARG A 724 -19.56 46.10 -20.00
C ARG A 724 -18.41 46.23 -21.01
N TYR A 725 -17.25 45.67 -20.71
CA TYR A 725 -16.14 45.60 -21.66
C TYR A 725 -16.31 44.38 -22.56
N ASN A 726 -16.92 44.59 -23.73
CA ASN A 726 -16.93 43.59 -24.80
C ASN A 726 -15.70 43.81 -25.70
N LEU A 727 -14.97 42.76 -26.03
CA LEU A 727 -13.89 42.81 -27.03
C LEU A 727 -14.47 43.23 -28.39
N LYS A 728 -13.83 44.19 -29.06
CA LYS A 728 -14.24 44.68 -30.39
C LYS A 728 -14.11 43.53 -31.39
N LYS A 729 -15.19 43.20 -32.11
CA LYS A 729 -15.17 42.16 -33.16
C LYS A 729 -14.24 42.61 -34.29
N LEU A 730 -13.25 41.78 -34.62
CA LEU A 730 -12.35 42.01 -35.75
C LEU A 730 -13.15 41.97 -37.07
N THR A 731 -12.86 42.93 -37.95
CA THR A 731 -13.46 43.00 -39.29
C THR A 731 -12.99 41.82 -40.16
N TYR A 732 -13.63 41.62 -41.30
CA TYR A 732 -13.24 40.55 -42.23
C TYR A 732 -11.82 40.75 -42.76
N GLU A 733 -11.44 41.99 -43.06
CA GLU A 733 -10.10 42.35 -43.54
C GLU A 733 -9.02 42.11 -42.49
N GLU A 734 -9.28 42.47 -41.24
CA GLU A 734 -8.35 42.21 -40.12
C GLU A 734 -8.15 40.70 -39.89
N ARG A 735 -9.22 39.90 -40.04
CA ARG A 735 -9.12 38.43 -39.97
C ARG A 735 -8.34 37.84 -41.15
N LYS A 736 -8.51 38.39 -42.35
CA LYS A 736 -7.78 37.98 -43.55
C LYS A 736 -6.29 38.29 -43.44
N ASN A 737 -5.93 39.48 -42.97
CA ASN A 737 -4.53 39.87 -42.77
C ASN A 737 -3.84 39.00 -41.71
N LYS A 738 -4.53 38.68 -40.62
CA LYS A 738 -4.01 37.79 -39.57
C LYS A 738 -3.82 36.35 -40.07
N LEU A 739 -4.66 35.90 -41.00
CA LEU A 739 -4.49 34.61 -41.67
C LEU A 739 -3.26 34.63 -42.60
N ILE A 740 -3.06 35.70 -43.36
CA ILE A 740 -1.91 35.89 -44.25
C ILE A 740 -0.60 35.92 -43.46
N GLU A 741 -0.55 36.64 -42.34
CA GLU A 741 0.61 36.63 -41.43
C GLU A 741 0.91 35.22 -40.90
N ARG A 742 -0.14 34.48 -40.53
CA ARG A 742 0.00 33.11 -40.03
C ARG A 742 0.49 32.13 -41.09
N VAL A 743 0.05 32.29 -42.33
CA VAL A 743 0.52 31.48 -43.49
C VAL A 743 1.96 31.83 -43.85
N LYS A 744 2.35 33.11 -43.83
CA LYS A 744 3.75 33.53 -44.02
C LYS A 744 4.67 32.96 -42.94
N ALA A 745 4.24 32.98 -41.68
CA ALA A 745 5.00 32.40 -40.57
C ALA A 745 5.17 30.87 -40.70
N LEU A 746 4.17 30.18 -41.26
CA LEU A 746 4.25 28.73 -41.52
C LEU A 746 5.17 28.40 -42.71
N ASN A 747 5.11 29.18 -43.78
CA ASN A 747 5.98 28.96 -44.95
C ASN A 747 7.44 29.32 -44.68
N GLY A 748 7.71 30.33 -43.84
CA GLY A 748 9.07 30.66 -43.39
C GLY A 748 9.70 29.60 -42.48
N ALA A 749 8.89 28.72 -41.87
CA ALA A 749 9.36 27.62 -41.05
C ALA A 749 9.58 26.32 -41.84
N ALA A 750 9.28 26.30 -43.14
CA ALA A 750 9.32 25.10 -43.99
C ALA A 750 10.40 25.12 -45.09
N GLY A 751 11.30 26.13 -45.10
CA GLY A 751 12.29 26.33 -46.16
C GLY A 751 13.75 26.34 -45.68
N GLY A 752 14.09 25.53 -44.68
CA GLY A 752 15.47 25.39 -44.20
C GLY A 752 15.76 23.93 -43.86
N ASP A 753 16.05 23.15 -44.89
CA ASP A 753 16.87 21.93 -44.91
C ASP A 753 16.65 21.26 -46.28
N ASP A 754 17.61 21.44 -47.17
CA ASP A 754 18.00 20.59 -48.32
C ASP A 754 18.61 21.49 -49.40
N ASP A 755 19.95 21.49 -49.48
CA ASP A 755 20.76 21.52 -50.70
C ASP A 755 22.24 21.80 -50.33
N ASP A 756 22.96 20.77 -49.91
CA ASP A 756 24.44 20.67 -49.96
C ASP A 756 24.77 19.33 -50.63
N GLU A 757 25.13 19.37 -51.92
CA GLU A 757 25.80 18.38 -52.81
C GLU A 757 25.59 18.94 -54.24
N ASP A 758 26.53 19.24 -55.14
CA ASP A 758 27.96 18.98 -55.31
C ASP A 758 28.53 20.11 -56.23
N ASP A 759 29.82 20.45 -56.08
CA ASP A 759 30.79 20.51 -57.20
C ASP A 759 32.19 20.98 -56.74
N GLU A 760 33.18 20.23 -57.24
CA GLU A 760 34.61 20.18 -56.93
C GLU A 760 35.45 21.38 -57.41
N GLU A 761 36.45 21.79 -56.62
CA GLU A 761 37.90 21.86 -56.99
C GLU A 761 38.80 22.10 -55.76
#